data_AF-A0A9D9XFH1-F1
#
_entry.id   AF-A0A9D9XFH1-F1
#
_cell.length_a   1.000
_cell.length_b   1.000
_cell.length_c   1.000
_cell.angle_alpha   90.00
_cell.angle_beta   90.00
_cell.angle_gamma   90.00
#
_symmetry.space_group_name_H-M   'P 1'
#
loop_
_entity.id
_entity.type
_entity.pdbx_description
1 polymer ?
#
loop_
_entity_poly.entity_id
_entity_poly.type
_entity_poly.pdbx_seq_one_letter_code
_entity_poly.pdbx_strand_id
1 'polypeptide(L)'
;MAKKRPGPFDKNYKKKESAKKRVADLPRNDINSLIERRDLKATPPNFGSLPLVIEYQTHSKRKPTFQRDLTTLAAVYPHHQLLIQQLIHGAQLHFGTEKRAFQSYQSCHLGIEGFVEFLNGDEPLPRVPRTVAEIDFLTGALFESWLLRKHPGRSSNRKHFAGVRQAMSALQKRYSHDESIGTTTKWPAGPRTNEKVSEGYSGAFFNKLAEACLEDIQHVISTMSEFPVRLKKYVPLSDGDGVRVSYRKRDGLTSHKVVPIGFEESAWTAMATVAATNPKWPLYLPLEEAVHEYSQEQTMGNFDIRSARTRTINALQPVHFGPENKPMATGQLAYFAHKMLVSNSIYPFILWVQINTGWNIESVLALSFPLTNHIEDDLIDEHYCIIYSTKHRNQKTVNHRTNKKTPLGVYRVLRFVESIVAQHQESPHIFQGSLWQYITTKNVWPKIGVIANVYDVAAIVPLGRQFLARHKIASEMTAAKWPSIEAKRMRTTVQTKRREQGLSLHQTQALQGHADVDTGAIHYDDDEGSIELKNRGIRTIQGQLMKDVREYPVRLVQSVSLQELRDALESIRSTKSRKLAQERAAVQLDLKPQEVIHLLAPRGQTYIAACIDATNPTWLDHEMFLSPGDECRFFNRCSMCDKALIFKEMLPFVARRISDLNALRTLAQSLEWTVNYAEEIAGWEWILETWNNRLEVTQALEMCHSDEYVLPLMMRGSK
;
A
#
# COMPACT_ATOMS: atom_id res chain seq x y z
N MET A 1 -46.13 -35.77 -1.02
CA MET A 1 -46.59 -34.40 -1.37
C MET A 1 -45.75 -33.39 -0.59
N ALA A 2 -44.70 -32.83 -1.21
CA ALA A 2 -43.71 -31.98 -0.56
C ALA A 2 -43.96 -30.50 -0.88
N LYS A 3 -44.02 -29.65 0.14
CA LYS A 3 -44.04 -28.18 0.00
C LYS A 3 -42.63 -27.68 -0.30
N LYS A 4 -42.39 -27.23 -1.54
CA LYS A 4 -41.17 -26.53 -1.97
C LYS A 4 -41.01 -25.20 -1.22
N ARG A 5 -39.83 -24.94 -0.66
CA ARG A 5 -39.38 -23.61 -0.20
C ARG A 5 -38.85 -22.82 -1.40
N PRO A 6 -39.10 -21.50 -1.52
CA PRO A 6 -38.60 -20.68 -2.61
C PRO A 6 -37.10 -20.37 -2.44
N GLY A 7 -36.38 -20.31 -3.56
CA GLY A 7 -34.95 -20.01 -3.62
C GLY A 7 -34.61 -18.51 -3.53
N PRO A 8 -33.33 -18.14 -3.39
CA PRO A 8 -32.87 -16.80 -2.99
C PRO A 8 -32.92 -15.74 -4.12
N PHE A 9 -33.68 -15.95 -5.19
CA PHE A 9 -33.80 -15.02 -6.32
C PHE A 9 -35.26 -14.76 -6.74
N ASP A 10 -36.20 -14.74 -5.79
CA ASP A 10 -37.58 -14.36 -6.09
C ASP A 10 -37.73 -12.83 -6.07
N LYS A 11 -37.76 -12.22 -7.26
CA LYS A 11 -37.92 -10.77 -7.48
C LYS A 11 -39.37 -10.34 -7.21
N ASN A 12 -39.77 -10.27 -5.95
CA ASN A 12 -41.01 -9.58 -5.56
C ASN A 12 -40.77 -8.08 -5.33
N TYR A 13 -40.69 -7.36 -6.45
CA TYR A 13 -40.79 -5.91 -6.50
C TYR A 13 -42.21 -5.51 -6.07
N LYS A 14 -42.38 -5.01 -4.84
CA LYS A 14 -43.65 -4.41 -4.39
C LYS A 14 -43.99 -3.20 -5.27
N LYS A 15 -44.86 -3.40 -6.26
CA LYS A 15 -45.52 -2.34 -7.02
C LYS A 15 -46.40 -1.54 -6.05
N LYS A 16 -46.01 -0.30 -5.74
CA LYS A 16 -46.92 0.68 -5.14
C LYS A 16 -47.97 1.02 -6.19
N GLU A 17 -49.21 0.65 -5.96
CA GLU A 17 -50.35 1.19 -6.69
C GLU A 17 -50.48 2.69 -6.38
N SER A 18 -50.05 3.53 -7.32
CA SER A 18 -50.51 4.92 -7.38
C SER A 18 -51.86 4.91 -8.10
N ALA A 19 -52.89 5.44 -7.45
CA ALA A 19 -54.21 5.65 -8.02
C ALA A 19 -54.10 6.34 -9.39
N LYS A 20 -54.52 5.66 -10.46
CA LYS A 20 -54.61 6.23 -11.80
C LYS A 20 -55.76 7.23 -11.83
N LYS A 21 -55.43 8.53 -11.88
CA LYS A 21 -56.37 9.53 -12.42
C LYS A 21 -56.69 9.14 -13.86
N ARG A 22 -57.97 9.21 -14.25
CA ARG A 22 -58.41 8.92 -15.62
C ARG A 22 -57.80 9.97 -16.55
N VAL A 23 -57.40 9.55 -17.75
CA VAL A 23 -56.75 10.38 -18.78
C VAL A 23 -57.63 11.57 -19.20
N ALA A 24 -58.94 11.51 -18.94
CA ALA A 24 -59.90 12.57 -19.21
C ALA A 24 -59.80 13.80 -18.28
N ASP A 25 -59.05 13.72 -17.17
CA ASP A 25 -58.95 14.81 -16.17
C ASP A 25 -57.66 15.66 -16.31
N LEU A 26 -56.90 15.52 -17.40
CA LEU A 26 -55.68 16.30 -17.63
C LEU A 26 -55.96 17.45 -18.62
N PRO A 27 -55.54 18.70 -18.32
CA PRO A 27 -55.71 19.82 -19.25
C PRO A 27 -54.96 19.53 -20.56
N ARG A 28 -55.60 19.86 -21.71
CA ARG A 28 -55.03 19.64 -23.05
C ARG A 28 -53.64 20.29 -23.13
N ASN A 29 -52.59 19.47 -23.25
CA ASN A 29 -51.23 19.89 -23.59
C ASN A 29 -51.16 20.06 -25.11
N ASP A 30 -51.64 21.18 -25.64
CA ASP A 30 -51.37 21.53 -27.04
C ASP A 30 -49.89 21.91 -27.21
N ILE A 31 -49.38 21.72 -28.43
CA ILE A 31 -47.96 21.91 -28.75
C ILE A 31 -47.53 23.36 -28.45
N ASN A 32 -48.43 24.33 -28.65
CA ASN A 32 -48.18 25.73 -28.33
C ASN A 32 -48.05 25.97 -26.82
N SER A 33 -48.89 25.39 -25.96
CA SER A 33 -48.70 25.49 -24.50
C SER A 33 -47.44 24.77 -24.02
N LEU A 34 -47.00 23.69 -24.68
CA LEU A 34 -45.75 23.02 -24.34
C LEU A 34 -44.52 23.83 -24.77
N ILE A 35 -44.57 24.49 -25.92
CA ILE A 35 -43.53 25.43 -26.39
C ILE A 35 -43.51 26.66 -25.49
N GLU A 36 -44.66 27.27 -25.20
CA GLU A 36 -44.78 28.42 -24.31
C GLU A 36 -44.31 28.09 -22.89
N ARG A 37 -44.63 26.90 -22.35
CA ARG A 37 -44.06 26.43 -21.07
C ARG A 37 -42.57 26.12 -21.16
N ARG A 38 -42.05 25.72 -22.31
CA ARG A 38 -40.61 25.48 -22.51
C ARG A 38 -39.87 26.81 -22.53
N ASP A 39 -40.43 27.80 -23.21
CA ASP A 39 -39.88 29.14 -23.40
C ASP A 39 -39.99 29.96 -22.09
N LEU A 40 -41.14 29.91 -21.39
CA LEU A 40 -41.31 30.47 -20.03
C LEU A 40 -40.36 29.83 -19.01
N LYS A 41 -39.96 28.56 -19.18
CA LYS A 41 -38.98 27.89 -18.33
C LYS A 41 -37.53 28.11 -18.77
N ALA A 42 -37.29 28.69 -19.94
CA ALA A 42 -35.97 29.04 -20.47
C ALA A 42 -35.60 30.48 -20.15
N THR A 43 -36.60 31.37 -20.00
CA THR A 43 -36.40 32.73 -19.54
C THR A 43 -35.96 32.76 -18.07
N PRO A 44 -34.86 33.46 -17.74
CA PRO A 44 -34.44 33.63 -16.35
C PRO A 44 -35.48 34.46 -15.58
N PRO A 45 -35.78 34.12 -14.31
CA PRO A 45 -36.62 34.97 -13.47
C PRO A 45 -35.91 36.30 -13.17
N ASN A 46 -36.65 37.34 -12.82
CA ASN A 46 -36.04 38.56 -12.29
C ASN A 46 -35.42 38.26 -10.92
N PHE A 47 -34.13 37.92 -10.91
CA PHE A 47 -33.38 37.51 -9.71
C PHE A 47 -33.47 38.53 -8.59
N GLY A 48 -33.49 39.83 -8.88
CA GLY A 48 -33.60 40.92 -7.90
C GLY A 48 -34.91 40.91 -7.09
N SER A 49 -35.95 40.26 -7.61
CA SER A 49 -37.27 40.15 -6.97
C SER A 49 -37.51 38.83 -6.23
N LEU A 50 -36.54 37.91 -6.25
CA LEU A 50 -36.71 36.60 -5.65
C LEU A 50 -36.69 36.67 -4.11
N PRO A 51 -37.51 35.85 -3.43
CA PRO A 51 -37.55 35.83 -1.98
C PRO A 51 -36.24 35.30 -1.39
N LEU A 52 -35.78 35.93 -0.30
CA LEU A 52 -34.61 35.50 0.48
C LEU A 52 -34.96 34.43 1.53
N VAL A 53 -36.25 34.13 1.68
CA VAL A 53 -36.77 33.05 2.53
C VAL A 53 -37.10 31.86 1.66
N ILE A 54 -36.63 30.68 2.08
CA ILE A 54 -36.83 29.43 1.36
C ILE A 54 -37.50 28.39 2.24
N GLU A 55 -38.30 27.55 1.60
CA GLU A 55 -38.95 26.41 2.23
C GLU A 55 -38.86 25.15 1.35
N TYR A 56 -38.45 24.02 1.94
CA TYR A 56 -38.42 22.71 1.28
C TYR A 56 -39.15 21.66 2.11
N GLN A 57 -39.77 20.69 1.44
CA GLN A 57 -40.29 19.49 2.09
C GLN A 57 -39.19 18.42 2.22
N THR A 58 -39.05 17.82 3.41
CA THR A 58 -38.04 16.78 3.68
C THR A 58 -38.64 15.39 3.79
N HIS A 59 -37.78 14.36 3.75
CA HIS A 59 -38.18 12.97 4.04
C HIS A 59 -38.45 12.68 5.52
N SER A 60 -38.02 13.55 6.43
CA SER A 60 -38.11 13.29 7.87
C SER A 60 -39.52 13.55 8.37
N LYS A 61 -40.19 12.52 8.92
CA LYS A 61 -41.48 12.69 9.61
C LYS A 61 -41.37 13.62 10.83
N ARG A 62 -40.19 13.71 11.46
CA ARG A 62 -39.94 14.58 12.64
C ARG A 62 -39.60 16.03 12.27
N LYS A 63 -39.13 16.27 11.05
CA LYS A 63 -38.79 17.61 10.52
C LYS A 63 -39.32 17.73 9.09
N PRO A 64 -40.65 17.81 8.90
CA PRO A 64 -41.27 17.66 7.59
C PRO A 64 -40.92 18.82 6.63
N THR A 65 -40.58 19.99 7.17
CA THR A 65 -40.17 21.17 6.43
C THR A 65 -38.78 21.64 6.86
N PHE A 66 -38.02 22.17 5.91
CA PHE A 66 -36.80 22.92 6.14
C PHE A 66 -37.06 24.36 5.70
N GLN A 67 -36.85 25.31 6.59
CA GLN A 67 -36.94 26.73 6.29
C GLN A 67 -35.61 27.41 6.63
N ARG A 68 -35.18 28.33 5.77
CA ARG A 68 -34.01 29.18 6.02
C ARG A 68 -34.30 30.59 5.53
N ASP A 69 -33.87 31.57 6.30
CA ASP A 69 -34.03 32.99 5.99
C ASP A 69 -32.64 33.61 5.83
N LEU A 70 -32.38 34.17 4.65
CA LEU A 70 -31.13 34.85 4.32
C LEU A 70 -31.29 36.38 4.25
N THR A 71 -32.42 36.92 4.72
CA THR A 71 -32.71 38.36 4.73
C THR A 71 -31.70 39.13 5.57
N THR A 72 -31.32 38.62 6.74
CA THR A 72 -30.29 39.24 7.59
C THR A 72 -28.92 39.26 6.89
N LEU A 73 -28.57 38.19 6.18
CA LEU A 73 -27.29 38.12 5.45
C LEU A 73 -27.25 39.14 4.32
N ALA A 74 -28.34 39.27 3.56
CA ALA A 74 -28.46 40.28 2.50
C ALA A 74 -28.46 41.71 3.04
N ALA A 75 -29.02 41.95 4.24
CA ALA A 75 -28.97 43.25 4.91
C ALA A 75 -27.55 43.62 5.38
N VAL A 76 -26.77 42.64 5.83
CA VAL A 76 -25.36 42.83 6.22
C VAL A 76 -24.47 43.07 4.99
N TYR A 77 -24.78 42.42 3.85
CA TYR A 77 -24.02 42.56 2.60
C TYR A 77 -24.92 42.95 1.41
N PRO A 78 -25.42 44.21 1.35
CA PRO A 78 -26.37 44.63 0.32
C PRO A 78 -25.86 44.50 -1.11
N HIS A 79 -24.55 44.70 -1.32
CA HIS A 79 -23.89 44.56 -2.63
C HIS A 79 -23.85 43.12 -3.17
N HIS A 80 -24.16 42.11 -2.33
CA HIS A 80 -24.29 40.70 -2.73
C HIS A 80 -25.74 40.21 -2.76
N GLN A 81 -26.74 41.06 -2.56
CA GLN A 81 -28.14 40.64 -2.53
C GLN A 81 -28.55 39.89 -3.80
N LEU A 82 -28.15 40.40 -4.97
CA LEU A 82 -28.41 39.76 -6.26
C LEU A 82 -27.75 38.37 -6.35
N LEU A 83 -26.49 38.25 -5.93
CA LEU A 83 -25.77 36.96 -5.90
C LEU A 83 -26.44 35.96 -4.96
N ILE A 84 -26.87 36.39 -3.77
CA ILE A 84 -27.59 35.55 -2.81
C ILE A 84 -28.88 35.01 -3.44
N GLN A 85 -29.66 35.89 -4.08
CA GLN A 85 -30.90 35.51 -4.76
C GLN A 85 -30.64 34.52 -5.91
N GLN A 86 -29.59 34.73 -6.70
CA GLN A 86 -29.16 33.79 -7.74
C GLN A 86 -28.82 32.42 -7.14
N LEU A 87 -27.93 32.36 -6.13
CA LEU A 87 -27.50 31.11 -5.50
C LEU A 87 -28.65 30.35 -4.82
N ILE A 88 -29.59 31.05 -4.17
CA ILE A 88 -30.82 30.47 -3.63
C ILE A 88 -31.63 29.79 -4.74
N HIS A 89 -31.84 30.50 -5.85
CA HIS A 89 -32.58 29.95 -6.98
C HIS A 89 -31.85 28.75 -7.60
N GLY A 90 -30.53 28.80 -7.68
CA GLY A 90 -29.70 27.68 -8.10
C GLY A 90 -29.84 26.45 -7.21
N ALA A 91 -29.90 26.65 -5.90
CA ALA A 91 -30.16 25.57 -4.96
C ALA A 91 -31.56 24.96 -5.17
N GLN A 92 -32.58 25.79 -5.42
CA GLN A 92 -33.93 25.31 -5.75
C GLN A 92 -33.94 24.48 -7.04
N LEU A 93 -33.24 24.93 -8.09
CA LEU A 93 -33.08 24.16 -9.34
C LEU A 93 -32.32 22.85 -9.13
N HIS A 94 -31.27 22.86 -8.31
CA HIS A 94 -30.48 21.68 -8.00
C HIS A 94 -31.30 20.60 -7.28
N PHE A 95 -32.09 20.99 -6.28
CA PHE A 95 -32.92 20.05 -5.53
C PHE A 95 -34.20 19.65 -6.27
N GLY A 96 -34.71 20.51 -7.15
CA GLY A 96 -35.94 20.26 -7.92
C GLY A 96 -37.16 20.06 -7.01
N THR A 97 -38.13 19.28 -7.48
CA THR A 97 -39.35 18.92 -6.72
C THR A 97 -39.15 17.71 -5.81
N GLU A 98 -37.93 17.16 -5.74
CA GLU A 98 -37.63 15.95 -4.97
C GLU A 98 -37.42 16.26 -3.49
N LYS A 99 -38.07 15.49 -2.62
CA LYS A 99 -37.79 15.50 -1.18
C LYS A 99 -36.37 14.97 -0.95
N ARG A 100 -35.63 15.58 -0.02
CA ARG A 100 -34.30 15.15 0.43
C ARG A 100 -34.22 15.09 1.95
N ALA A 101 -33.09 14.61 2.48
CA ALA A 101 -32.81 14.67 3.91
C ALA A 101 -32.61 16.13 4.36
N PHE A 102 -33.05 16.46 5.58
CA PHE A 102 -32.92 17.80 6.17
C PHE A 102 -31.48 18.33 6.10
N GLN A 103 -30.50 17.46 6.40
CA GLN A 103 -29.09 17.83 6.40
C GLN A 103 -28.56 18.23 5.02
N SER A 104 -29.16 17.72 3.93
CA SER A 104 -28.75 18.08 2.57
C SER A 104 -29.13 19.52 2.24
N TYR A 105 -30.36 19.93 2.57
CA TYR A 105 -30.79 21.32 2.43
C TYR A 105 -29.96 22.23 3.34
N GLN A 106 -29.79 21.85 4.61
CA GLN A 106 -29.02 22.62 5.58
C GLN A 106 -27.57 22.85 5.13
N SER A 107 -26.88 21.81 4.64
CA SER A 107 -25.47 21.94 4.23
C SER A 107 -25.29 22.83 3.00
N CYS A 108 -26.28 22.85 2.09
CA CYS A 108 -26.23 23.70 0.90
C CYS A 108 -26.38 25.19 1.27
N HIS A 109 -27.39 25.51 2.07
CA HIS A 109 -27.68 26.90 2.46
C HIS A 109 -26.64 27.48 3.43
N LEU A 110 -26.11 26.68 4.37
CA LEU A 110 -24.95 27.07 5.16
C LEU A 110 -23.69 27.26 4.30
N GLY A 111 -23.58 26.52 3.19
CA GLY A 111 -22.52 26.73 2.21
C GLY A 111 -22.64 28.09 1.50
N ILE A 112 -23.85 28.49 1.12
CA ILE A 112 -24.12 29.81 0.51
C ILE A 112 -23.79 30.93 1.49
N GLU A 113 -24.23 30.82 2.75
CA GLU A 113 -23.88 31.77 3.81
C GLU A 113 -22.37 31.91 3.98
N GLY A 114 -21.67 30.77 4.12
CA GLY A 114 -20.21 30.75 4.25
C GLY A 114 -19.51 31.31 3.01
N PHE A 115 -20.06 31.13 1.82
CA PHE A 115 -19.51 31.71 0.59
C PHE A 115 -19.63 33.23 0.58
N VAL A 116 -20.76 33.79 0.98
CA VAL A 116 -20.94 35.25 1.08
C VAL A 116 -20.02 35.84 2.15
N GLU A 117 -19.89 35.18 3.30
CA GLU A 117 -18.92 35.59 4.33
C GLU A 117 -17.48 35.57 3.80
N PHE A 118 -17.12 34.55 3.02
CA PHE A 118 -15.81 34.45 2.36
C PHE A 118 -15.55 35.64 1.42
N LEU A 119 -16.54 36.02 0.60
CA LEU A 119 -16.41 37.15 -0.32
C LEU A 119 -16.20 38.50 0.36
N ASN A 120 -16.54 38.59 1.66
CA ASN A 120 -16.42 39.80 2.47
C ASN A 120 -15.35 39.67 3.57
N GLY A 121 -14.54 38.62 3.53
CA GLY A 121 -13.41 38.43 4.45
C GLY A 121 -12.11 39.04 3.93
N ASP A 122 -11.02 38.82 4.66
CA ASP A 122 -9.69 39.36 4.36
C ASP A 122 -8.94 38.63 3.21
N GLU A 123 -9.66 37.87 2.38
CA GLU A 123 -9.05 37.08 1.30
C GLU A 123 -8.67 38.00 0.12
N PRO A 124 -7.47 37.82 -0.50
CA PRO A 124 -7.00 38.67 -1.57
C PRO A 124 -7.69 38.32 -2.91
N LEU A 125 -8.96 38.67 -3.02
CA LEU A 125 -9.74 38.52 -4.26
C LEU A 125 -9.37 39.64 -5.24
N PRO A 126 -8.98 39.33 -6.49
CA PRO A 126 -8.71 40.35 -7.52
C PRO A 126 -9.92 41.25 -7.78
N ARG A 127 -11.12 40.67 -7.68
CA ARG A 127 -12.41 41.35 -7.74
C ARG A 127 -13.40 40.59 -6.88
N VAL A 128 -14.22 41.30 -6.12
CA VAL A 128 -15.31 40.72 -5.32
C VAL A 128 -16.51 40.45 -6.24
N PRO A 129 -16.90 39.17 -6.48
CA PRO A 129 -17.99 38.82 -7.39
C PRO A 129 -19.34 39.31 -6.89
N ARG A 130 -20.08 40.03 -7.73
CA ARG A 130 -21.45 40.49 -7.42
C ARG A 130 -22.54 39.65 -8.05
N THR A 131 -22.18 38.78 -8.99
CA THR A 131 -23.07 37.90 -9.75
C THR A 131 -22.41 36.54 -9.97
N VAL A 132 -23.20 35.52 -10.33
CA VAL A 132 -22.68 34.17 -10.62
C VAL A 132 -21.71 34.16 -11.80
N ALA A 133 -21.89 35.05 -12.79
CA ALA A 133 -21.00 35.18 -13.94
C ALA A 133 -19.57 35.61 -13.58
N GLU A 134 -19.40 36.34 -12.47
CA GLU A 134 -18.09 36.85 -12.02
C GLU A 134 -17.30 35.82 -11.21
N ILE A 135 -17.88 34.65 -10.91
CA ILE A 135 -17.22 33.61 -10.12
C ILE A 135 -16.42 32.68 -11.03
N ASP A 136 -15.11 32.72 -10.85
CA ASP A 136 -14.13 31.94 -11.61
C ASP A 136 -13.53 30.78 -10.79
N PHE A 137 -12.60 30.05 -11.41
CA PHE A 137 -11.90 28.93 -10.76
C PHE A 137 -11.11 29.40 -9.53
N LEU A 138 -10.47 30.57 -9.60
CA LEU A 138 -9.66 31.13 -8.52
C LEU A 138 -10.53 31.45 -7.29
N THR A 139 -11.69 32.07 -7.50
CA THR A 139 -12.68 32.32 -6.45
C THR A 139 -13.08 31.02 -5.76
N GLY A 140 -13.30 29.95 -6.53
CA GLY A 140 -13.56 28.62 -5.99
C GLY A 140 -12.39 28.07 -5.16
N ALA A 141 -11.15 28.20 -5.63
CA ALA A 141 -9.96 27.68 -4.93
C ALA A 141 -9.68 28.43 -3.62
N LEU A 142 -9.89 29.75 -3.62
CA LEU A 142 -9.77 30.59 -2.43
C LEU A 142 -10.89 30.28 -1.42
N PHE A 143 -12.12 30.02 -1.89
CA PHE A 143 -13.20 29.59 -1.00
C PHE A 143 -12.91 28.25 -0.32
N GLU A 144 -12.34 27.29 -1.06
CA GLU A 144 -11.88 26.02 -0.50
C GLU A 144 -10.84 26.25 0.61
N SER A 145 -9.84 27.09 0.34
CA SER A 145 -8.77 27.44 1.28
C SER A 145 -9.32 28.14 2.53
N TRP A 146 -10.26 29.06 2.35
CA TRP A 146 -10.95 29.76 3.44
C TRP A 146 -11.75 28.80 4.33
N LEU A 147 -12.50 27.87 3.75
CA LEU A 147 -13.27 26.86 4.49
C LEU A 147 -12.35 25.98 5.35
N LEU A 148 -11.21 25.58 4.81
CA LEU A 148 -10.23 24.76 5.53
C LEU A 148 -9.58 25.52 6.69
N ARG A 149 -9.30 26.82 6.52
CA ARG A 149 -8.75 27.67 7.60
C ARG A 149 -9.77 28.02 8.68
N LYS A 150 -10.97 28.47 8.30
CA LYS A 150 -12.02 28.89 9.24
C LYS A 150 -12.58 27.71 10.05
N HIS A 151 -12.62 26.53 9.44
CA HIS A 151 -13.21 25.32 10.03
C HIS A 151 -12.34 24.08 9.82
N PRO A 152 -11.15 24.00 10.46
CA PRO A 152 -10.22 22.90 10.23
C PRO A 152 -10.83 21.55 10.65
N GLY A 153 -10.64 20.52 9.82
CA GLY A 153 -11.03 19.14 10.11
C GLY A 153 -12.54 18.84 10.12
N ARG A 154 -13.41 19.78 9.70
CA ARG A 154 -14.86 19.56 9.65
C ARG A 154 -15.28 18.84 8.36
N SER A 155 -15.90 17.67 8.53
CA SER A 155 -16.44 16.89 7.40
C SER A 155 -17.60 17.59 6.66
N SER A 156 -18.18 18.65 7.24
CA SER A 156 -19.19 19.50 6.61
C SER A 156 -18.62 20.41 5.52
N ASN A 157 -17.32 20.74 5.53
CA ASN A 157 -16.73 21.69 4.57
C ASN A 157 -16.90 21.22 3.13
N ARG A 158 -16.72 19.92 2.88
CA ARG A 158 -16.98 19.31 1.57
C ARG A 158 -18.42 19.51 1.12
N LYS A 159 -19.38 19.38 2.04
CA LYS A 159 -20.81 19.50 1.74
C LYS A 159 -21.20 20.96 1.50
N HIS A 160 -20.61 21.88 2.25
CA HIS A 160 -20.81 23.33 2.07
C HIS A 160 -20.27 23.76 0.70
N PHE A 161 -19.03 23.40 0.39
CA PHE A 161 -18.41 23.67 -0.91
C PHE A 161 -19.19 23.04 -2.07
N ALA A 162 -19.54 21.75 -1.96
CA ALA A 162 -20.29 21.05 -2.99
C ALA A 162 -21.68 21.64 -3.21
N GLY A 163 -22.34 22.13 -2.14
CA GLY A 163 -23.65 22.77 -2.22
C GLY A 163 -23.63 24.04 -3.08
N VAL A 164 -22.66 24.93 -2.84
CA VAL A 164 -22.49 26.17 -3.63
C VAL A 164 -22.18 25.84 -5.09
N ARG A 165 -21.24 24.90 -5.33
CA ARG A 165 -20.90 24.44 -6.68
C ARG A 165 -22.12 23.89 -7.42
N GLN A 166 -22.95 23.09 -6.75
CA GLN A 166 -24.13 22.47 -7.33
C GLN A 166 -25.23 23.50 -7.64
N ALA A 167 -25.44 24.48 -6.76
CA ALA A 167 -26.37 25.58 -6.98
C ALA A 167 -25.97 26.40 -8.23
N MET A 168 -24.70 26.76 -8.34
CA MET A 168 -24.19 27.48 -9.52
C MET A 168 -24.26 26.65 -10.79
N SER A 169 -23.83 25.39 -10.74
CA SER A 169 -23.88 24.51 -11.91
C SER A 169 -25.32 24.33 -12.43
N ALA A 170 -26.31 24.30 -11.52
CA ALA A 170 -27.71 24.23 -11.90
C ALA A 170 -28.20 25.52 -12.59
N LEU A 171 -27.77 26.69 -12.12
CA LEU A 171 -28.05 27.99 -12.77
C LEU A 171 -27.40 28.08 -14.14
N GLN A 172 -26.09 27.85 -14.24
CA GLN A 172 -25.33 27.96 -15.49
C GLN A 172 -25.84 26.96 -16.54
N LYS A 173 -26.24 25.75 -16.12
CA LYS A 173 -26.86 24.78 -17.03
C LYS A 173 -28.23 25.24 -17.55
N ARG A 174 -28.99 26.02 -16.77
CA ARG A 174 -30.35 26.44 -17.11
C ARG A 174 -30.42 27.79 -17.82
N TYR A 175 -29.56 28.73 -17.44
CA TYR A 175 -29.58 30.14 -17.84
C TYR A 175 -28.21 30.62 -18.33
N SER A 176 -27.48 29.79 -19.07
CA SER A 176 -26.15 30.14 -19.61
C SER A 176 -26.13 31.37 -20.52
N HIS A 177 -27.29 31.75 -21.06
CA HIS A 177 -27.46 32.91 -21.94
C HIS A 177 -27.66 34.23 -21.18
N ASP A 178 -27.88 34.19 -19.86
CA ASP A 178 -28.04 35.39 -19.03
C ASP A 178 -26.65 35.94 -18.65
N GLU A 179 -26.40 37.22 -18.95
CA GLU A 179 -25.12 37.89 -18.69
C GLU A 179 -24.71 37.88 -17.20
N SER A 180 -25.69 37.84 -16.29
CA SER A 180 -25.45 37.81 -14.83
C SER A 180 -25.17 36.41 -14.28
N ILE A 181 -25.37 35.34 -15.07
CA ILE A 181 -25.11 33.95 -14.70
C ILE A 181 -23.87 33.38 -15.41
N GLY A 182 -23.71 33.71 -16.69
CA GLY A 182 -22.56 33.30 -17.49
C GLY A 182 -22.54 31.81 -17.85
N THR A 183 -21.47 31.39 -18.52
CA THR A 183 -21.28 30.02 -19.01
C THR A 183 -20.74 29.08 -17.92
N THR A 184 -20.69 27.78 -18.20
CA THR A 184 -20.26 26.78 -17.20
C THR A 184 -18.79 26.97 -16.81
N THR A 185 -18.54 27.32 -15.55
CA THR A 185 -17.19 27.52 -15.00
C THR A 185 -16.61 26.19 -14.50
N LYS A 186 -15.32 25.94 -14.72
CA LYS A 186 -14.62 24.83 -14.06
C LYS A 186 -14.42 25.17 -12.58
N TRP A 187 -14.77 24.24 -11.70
CA TRP A 187 -14.61 24.37 -10.24
C TRP A 187 -13.44 23.50 -9.74
N PRO A 188 -12.79 23.88 -8.64
CA PRO A 188 -11.84 23.01 -7.97
C PRO A 188 -12.50 21.70 -7.50
N ALA A 189 -11.66 20.69 -7.23
CA ALA A 189 -12.12 19.40 -6.72
C ALA A 189 -12.88 19.53 -5.38
N GLY A 190 -12.57 20.58 -4.62
CA GLY A 190 -13.20 20.93 -3.35
C GLY A 190 -12.57 20.20 -2.16
N PRO A 191 -12.84 20.69 -0.94
CA PRO A 191 -12.17 20.20 0.26
C PRO A 191 -12.53 18.73 0.47
N ARG A 192 -11.52 17.85 0.39
CA ARG A 192 -11.69 16.42 0.67
C ARG A 192 -11.85 16.24 2.19
N THR A 193 -12.97 15.66 2.61
CA THR A 193 -13.27 15.44 4.04
C THR A 193 -12.19 14.58 4.71
N ASN A 194 -11.59 15.13 5.76
CA ASN A 194 -10.98 14.43 6.90
C ASN A 194 -9.91 13.39 6.58
N GLU A 195 -8.88 13.75 5.83
CA GLU A 195 -7.56 13.24 6.19
C GLU A 195 -6.99 14.26 7.18
N LYS A 196 -7.26 14.06 8.48
CA LYS A 196 -6.14 14.22 9.42
C LYS A 196 -5.00 13.46 8.73
N VAL A 197 -3.85 14.12 8.54
CA VAL A 197 -2.61 13.43 8.20
C VAL A 197 -2.60 12.20 9.08
N SER A 198 -2.82 11.02 8.49
CA SER A 198 -2.78 9.79 9.27
C SER A 198 -1.30 9.55 9.38
N GLU A 199 -0.69 10.15 10.41
CA GLU A 199 0.68 9.90 10.79
C GLU A 199 0.91 8.40 10.73
N GLY A 200 2.09 8.02 10.24
CA GLY A 200 2.49 6.63 10.27
C GLY A 200 2.45 6.13 11.71
N TYR A 201 2.61 4.83 11.89
CA TYR A 201 3.06 4.40 13.20
C TYR A 201 4.53 4.82 13.40
N SER A 202 4.96 5.02 14.64
CA SER A 202 6.38 5.28 14.88
C SER A 202 7.24 4.12 14.38
N GLY A 203 8.52 4.38 14.06
CA GLY A 203 9.47 3.33 13.70
C GLY A 203 9.59 2.25 14.78
N ALA A 204 9.52 2.65 16.06
CA ALA A 204 9.54 1.71 17.19
C ALA A 204 8.31 0.79 17.20
N PHE A 205 7.13 1.30 16.85
CA PHE A 205 5.92 0.50 16.73
C PHE A 205 5.96 -0.43 15.51
N PHE A 206 6.44 0.04 14.36
CA PHE A 206 6.64 -0.81 13.17
C PHE A 206 7.61 -1.96 13.45
N ASN A 207 8.74 -1.70 14.11
CA ASN A 207 9.71 -2.73 14.47
C ASN A 207 9.09 -3.78 15.40
N LYS A 208 8.34 -3.35 16.43
CA LYS A 208 7.62 -4.27 17.32
C LYS A 208 6.59 -5.13 16.56
N LEU A 209 5.89 -4.56 15.58
CA LEU A 209 4.97 -5.33 14.74
C LEU A 209 5.71 -6.32 13.84
N ALA A 210 6.83 -5.92 13.23
CA ALA A 210 7.64 -6.77 12.39
C ALA A 210 8.24 -7.95 13.19
N GLU A 211 8.79 -7.69 14.37
CA GLU A 211 9.30 -8.70 15.30
C GLU A 211 8.21 -9.69 15.71
N ALA A 212 7.03 -9.18 16.10
CA ALA A 212 5.88 -10.01 16.47
C ALA A 212 5.37 -10.87 15.30
N CYS A 213 5.38 -10.33 14.07
CA CYS A 213 5.05 -11.08 12.87
C CYS A 213 6.05 -12.21 12.63
N LEU A 214 7.34 -11.93 12.75
CA LEU A 214 8.40 -12.92 12.55
C LEU A 214 8.31 -14.06 13.56
N GLU A 215 8.13 -13.75 14.85
CA GLU A 215 7.95 -14.76 15.91
C GLU A 215 6.78 -15.71 15.57
N ASP A 216 5.63 -15.12 15.22
CA ASP A 216 4.43 -15.88 14.88
C ASP A 216 4.61 -16.72 13.59
N ILE A 217 5.19 -16.14 12.54
CA ILE A 217 5.44 -16.83 11.26
C ILE A 217 6.43 -17.98 11.44
N GLN A 218 7.54 -17.76 12.15
CA GLN A 218 8.53 -18.79 12.44
C GLN A 218 7.89 -19.96 13.20
N HIS A 219 7.11 -19.66 14.24
CA HIS A 219 6.39 -20.67 14.99
C HIS A 219 5.43 -21.48 14.11
N VAL A 220 4.62 -20.81 13.28
CA VAL A 220 3.67 -21.47 12.37
C VAL A 220 4.41 -22.38 11.38
N ILE A 221 5.45 -21.86 10.71
CA ILE A 221 6.22 -22.62 9.72
C ILE A 221 6.87 -23.85 10.37
N SER A 222 7.56 -23.69 11.51
CA SER A 222 8.22 -24.81 12.21
C SER A 222 7.20 -25.85 12.65
N THR A 223 6.14 -25.41 13.34
CA THR A 223 5.14 -26.30 13.93
C THR A 223 4.38 -27.09 12.88
N MET A 224 3.99 -26.45 11.75
CA MET A 224 3.30 -27.14 10.66
C MET A 224 4.23 -28.10 9.90
N SER A 225 5.51 -27.73 9.72
CA SER A 225 6.49 -28.59 9.02
C SER A 225 6.86 -29.82 9.84
N GLU A 226 6.99 -29.70 11.15
CA GLU A 226 7.31 -30.80 12.07
C GLU A 226 6.11 -31.69 12.40
N PHE A 227 4.89 -31.17 12.22
CA PHE A 227 3.66 -31.84 12.66
C PHE A 227 3.55 -33.30 12.16
N PRO A 228 3.73 -33.63 10.86
CA PRO A 228 3.59 -35.01 10.40
C PRO A 228 4.63 -35.97 11.01
N VAL A 229 5.86 -35.50 11.21
CA VAL A 229 6.96 -36.30 11.78
C VAL A 229 6.72 -36.53 13.26
N ARG A 230 6.30 -35.48 13.97
CA ARG A 230 6.02 -35.54 15.40
C ARG A 230 4.80 -36.41 15.70
N LEU A 231 3.75 -36.29 14.91
CA LEU A 231 2.52 -37.06 15.04
C LEU A 231 2.76 -38.59 14.98
N LYS A 232 3.68 -39.05 14.12
CA LYS A 232 4.04 -40.48 13.97
C LYS A 232 4.68 -41.10 15.22
N LYS A 233 5.19 -40.29 16.15
CA LYS A 233 5.82 -40.77 17.39
C LYS A 233 4.80 -41.19 18.45
N TYR A 234 3.53 -40.80 18.31
CA TYR A 234 2.49 -41.03 19.29
C TYR A 234 1.55 -42.13 18.84
N VAL A 235 1.22 -43.03 19.76
CA VAL A 235 0.31 -44.16 19.51
C VAL A 235 -1.14 -43.66 19.66
N PRO A 236 -2.02 -43.83 18.66
CA PRO A 236 -3.45 -43.53 18.77
C PRO A 236 -4.11 -44.28 19.94
N LEU A 237 -5.11 -43.65 20.56
CA LEU A 237 -5.94 -44.30 21.58
C LEU A 237 -6.82 -45.39 20.94
N SER A 238 -6.98 -46.50 21.64
CA SER A 238 -7.93 -47.56 21.29
C SER A 238 -8.85 -47.86 22.46
N ASP A 239 -10.08 -48.29 22.17
CA ASP A 239 -11.05 -48.61 23.21
C ASP A 239 -10.50 -49.69 24.16
N GLY A 240 -10.54 -49.42 25.47
CA GLY A 240 -10.07 -50.37 26.48
C GLY A 240 -8.55 -50.50 26.66
N ASP A 241 -7.73 -49.66 26.01
CA ASP A 241 -6.26 -49.67 26.12
C ASP A 241 -5.69 -49.30 27.51
N GLY A 242 -6.54 -48.91 28.47
CA GLY A 242 -6.15 -48.51 29.82
C GLY A 242 -5.44 -47.14 29.92
N VAL A 243 -5.22 -46.42 28.81
CA VAL A 243 -4.52 -45.13 28.80
C VAL A 243 -5.43 -44.02 29.32
N ARG A 244 -5.04 -43.31 30.38
CA ARG A 244 -5.79 -42.14 30.87
C ARG A 244 -5.15 -40.84 30.39
N VAL A 245 -5.90 -40.05 29.64
CA VAL A 245 -5.49 -38.72 29.17
C VAL A 245 -5.70 -37.65 30.24
N SER A 246 -4.79 -36.69 30.32
CA SER A 246 -4.91 -35.51 31.18
C SER A 246 -5.80 -34.46 30.53
N TYR A 247 -6.79 -33.94 31.26
CA TYR A 247 -7.64 -32.82 30.83
C TYR A 247 -7.92 -31.86 31.99
N ARG A 248 -8.01 -30.54 31.72
CA ARG A 248 -8.37 -29.55 32.75
C ARG A 248 -9.90 -29.53 32.93
N LYS A 249 -10.40 -29.98 34.08
CA LYS A 249 -11.77 -29.69 34.52
C LYS A 249 -11.83 -28.31 35.16
N ARG A 250 -12.93 -27.57 34.93
CA ARG A 250 -13.12 -26.21 35.48
C ARG A 250 -13.35 -26.19 37.00
N ASP A 251 -13.72 -27.33 37.59
CA ASP A 251 -14.00 -27.44 39.02
C ASP A 251 -13.17 -28.59 39.64
N GLY A 252 -12.43 -28.26 40.70
CA GLY A 252 -11.39 -29.08 41.30
C GLY A 252 -11.89 -30.34 42.00
N LEU A 253 -12.00 -31.44 41.24
CA LEU A 253 -12.08 -32.79 41.81
C LEU A 253 -11.09 -33.72 41.11
N THR A 254 -9.96 -33.94 41.78
CA THR A 254 -9.00 -35.02 41.56
C THR A 254 -9.49 -36.32 42.19
N SER A 255 -9.52 -37.42 41.44
CA SER A 255 -9.61 -38.81 41.96
C SER A 255 -9.50 -39.78 40.77
N HIS A 256 -8.77 -40.91 40.73
CA HIS A 256 -7.73 -41.56 41.55
C HIS A 256 -6.88 -42.49 40.64
N LYS A 257 -5.64 -42.77 41.07
CA LYS A 257 -4.75 -43.95 40.83
C LYS A 257 -4.74 -44.61 39.43
N VAL A 258 -4.06 -44.01 38.45
CA VAL A 258 -3.20 -44.65 37.41
C VAL A 258 -2.30 -43.53 36.88
N VAL A 259 -1.02 -43.79 36.58
CA VAL A 259 -0.03 -42.77 36.16
C VAL A 259 -0.56 -41.98 34.94
N PRO A 260 -0.88 -40.68 35.08
CA PRO A 260 -1.37 -39.88 33.97
C PRO A 260 -0.24 -39.58 32.99
N ILE A 261 -0.46 -39.77 31.69
CA ILE A 261 0.44 -39.20 30.68
C ILE A 261 0.36 -37.67 30.73
N GLY A 262 1.47 -36.99 30.46
CA GLY A 262 1.57 -35.53 30.56
C GLY A 262 0.53 -34.80 29.69
N PHE A 263 0.23 -33.53 29.97
CA PHE A 263 -0.72 -32.73 29.18
C PHE A 263 -0.33 -32.67 27.70
N GLU A 264 0.96 -32.49 27.43
CA GLU A 264 1.50 -32.44 26.07
C GLU A 264 1.37 -33.81 25.38
N GLU A 265 1.75 -34.88 26.05
CA GLU A 265 1.61 -36.25 25.52
C GLU A 265 0.13 -36.61 25.27
N SER A 266 -0.77 -36.18 26.15
CA SER A 266 -2.22 -36.35 25.98
C SER A 266 -2.73 -35.63 24.73
N ALA A 267 -2.27 -34.39 24.50
CA ALA A 267 -2.62 -33.59 23.32
C ALA A 267 -2.17 -34.28 22.03
N TRP A 268 -0.91 -34.70 21.96
CA TRP A 268 -0.36 -35.36 20.77
C TRP A 268 -0.99 -36.71 20.48
N THR A 269 -1.22 -37.53 21.52
CA THR A 269 -1.94 -38.80 21.42
C THR A 269 -3.38 -38.59 20.93
N ALA A 270 -4.06 -37.54 21.40
CA ALA A 270 -5.40 -37.19 20.90
C ALA A 270 -5.37 -36.77 19.43
N MET A 271 -4.43 -35.91 19.03
CA MET A 271 -4.28 -35.51 17.62
C MET A 271 -3.94 -36.71 16.72
N ALA A 272 -3.09 -37.64 17.19
CA ALA A 272 -2.76 -38.88 16.49
C ALA A 272 -4.00 -39.77 16.34
N THR A 273 -4.83 -39.84 17.39
CA THR A 273 -6.13 -40.54 17.35
C THR A 273 -7.06 -39.96 16.30
N VAL A 274 -7.23 -38.63 16.27
CA VAL A 274 -8.05 -37.97 15.24
C VAL A 274 -7.52 -38.27 13.83
N ALA A 275 -6.21 -38.16 13.63
CA ALA A 275 -5.60 -38.38 12.32
C ALA A 275 -5.74 -39.84 11.85
N ALA A 276 -5.72 -40.81 12.78
CA ALA A 276 -5.89 -42.22 12.48
C ALA A 276 -7.34 -42.60 12.21
N THR A 277 -8.29 -42.14 13.04
CA THR A 277 -9.70 -42.54 12.91
C THR A 277 -10.46 -41.70 11.88
N ASN A 278 -10.11 -40.42 11.73
CA ASN A 278 -10.80 -39.46 10.87
C ASN A 278 -9.81 -38.61 10.04
N PRO A 279 -9.02 -39.23 9.13
CA PRO A 279 -8.00 -38.52 8.36
C PRO A 279 -8.56 -37.39 7.50
N LYS A 280 -9.82 -37.51 7.07
CA LYS A 280 -10.55 -36.54 6.26
C LYS A 280 -11.06 -35.32 7.04
N TRP A 281 -11.08 -35.36 8.38
CA TRP A 281 -11.62 -34.25 9.17
C TRP A 281 -10.59 -33.10 9.32
N PRO A 282 -11.00 -31.83 9.12
CA PRO A 282 -12.36 -31.38 8.79
C PRO A 282 -12.64 -31.17 7.30
N LEU A 283 -11.60 -31.00 6.47
CA LEU A 283 -11.73 -30.43 5.11
C LEU A 283 -12.29 -31.39 4.04
N TYR A 284 -12.30 -32.69 4.28
CA TYR A 284 -12.73 -33.67 3.27
C TYR A 284 -13.99 -34.43 3.68
N LEU A 285 -14.63 -34.05 4.78
CA LEU A 285 -15.92 -34.57 5.20
C LEU A 285 -17.05 -33.64 4.75
N PRO A 286 -18.24 -34.16 4.43
CA PRO A 286 -19.44 -33.34 4.29
C PRO A 286 -19.64 -32.45 5.52
N LEU A 287 -20.16 -31.24 5.32
CA LEU A 287 -20.33 -30.24 6.40
C LEU A 287 -21.09 -30.81 7.61
N GLU A 288 -22.19 -31.52 7.35
CA GLU A 288 -23.03 -32.11 8.40
C GLU A 288 -22.24 -33.13 9.24
N GLU A 289 -21.52 -34.04 8.60
CA GLU A 289 -20.66 -35.02 9.28
C GLU A 289 -19.54 -34.33 10.06
N ALA A 290 -18.86 -33.35 9.46
CA ALA A 290 -17.77 -32.62 10.09
C ALA A 290 -18.22 -31.85 11.35
N VAL A 291 -19.42 -31.28 11.34
CA VAL A 291 -20.04 -30.59 12.50
C VAL A 291 -20.29 -31.57 13.64
N HIS A 292 -20.71 -32.80 13.34
CA HIS A 292 -20.96 -33.79 14.38
C HIS A 292 -19.68 -34.42 14.93
N GLU A 293 -18.63 -34.53 14.13
CA GLU A 293 -17.42 -35.25 14.51
C GLU A 293 -16.64 -34.57 15.65
N TYR A 294 -16.43 -35.30 16.74
CA TYR A 294 -15.93 -34.78 18.03
C TYR A 294 -16.77 -33.64 18.64
N SER A 295 -18.09 -33.59 18.41
CA SER A 295 -19.00 -32.67 19.11
C SER A 295 -19.32 -33.18 20.53
N GLN A 296 -19.37 -32.26 21.51
CA GLN A 296 -19.80 -32.60 22.88
C GLN A 296 -21.30 -32.96 22.96
N GLU A 297 -22.12 -32.48 22.01
CA GLU A 297 -23.56 -32.71 21.98
C GLU A 297 -23.92 -34.18 21.73
N GLN A 298 -23.08 -34.93 21.00
CA GLN A 298 -23.28 -36.38 20.79
C GLN A 298 -22.95 -37.22 22.04
N THR A 299 -22.02 -36.76 22.87
CA THR A 299 -21.57 -37.48 24.08
C THR A 299 -22.53 -37.35 25.27
N MET A 300 -23.52 -36.45 25.23
CA MET A 300 -24.52 -36.32 26.29
C MET A 300 -25.42 -37.56 26.44
N GLY A 301 -25.42 -38.49 25.48
CA GLY A 301 -26.23 -39.71 25.50
C GLY A 301 -25.56 -40.99 26.02
N ASN A 302 -24.22 -41.08 26.10
CA ASN A 302 -23.50 -42.26 26.62
C ASN A 302 -22.03 -41.91 26.93
N PHE A 303 -21.74 -41.55 28.18
CA PHE A 303 -20.39 -41.19 28.64
C PHE A 303 -19.57 -42.45 28.97
N ASP A 304 -19.09 -43.17 27.96
CA ASP A 304 -18.05 -44.19 28.22
C ASP A 304 -16.66 -43.54 28.23
N ILE A 305 -16.13 -43.29 29.44
CA ILE A 305 -14.79 -42.77 29.68
C ILE A 305 -13.70 -43.71 29.12
N ARG A 306 -14.02 -44.98 28.84
CA ARG A 306 -13.10 -45.95 28.23
C ARG A 306 -13.01 -45.79 26.71
N SER A 307 -13.97 -45.14 26.08
CA SER A 307 -13.95 -44.92 24.63
C SER A 307 -12.82 -43.96 24.24
N ALA A 308 -12.08 -44.32 23.18
CA ALA A 308 -11.02 -43.51 22.59
C ALA A 308 -11.57 -42.16 22.10
N ARG A 309 -12.79 -42.14 21.55
CA ARG A 309 -13.48 -40.92 21.09
C ARG A 309 -13.68 -39.91 22.24
N THR A 310 -14.23 -40.34 23.37
CA THR A 310 -14.51 -39.45 24.51
C THR A 310 -13.21 -38.92 25.13
N ARG A 311 -12.20 -39.78 25.27
CA ARG A 311 -10.86 -39.38 25.74
C ARG A 311 -10.22 -38.37 24.79
N THR A 312 -10.33 -38.59 23.48
CA THR A 312 -9.85 -37.65 22.46
C THR A 312 -10.54 -36.28 22.56
N ILE A 313 -11.88 -36.23 22.70
CA ILE A 313 -12.61 -34.96 22.87
C ILE A 313 -12.07 -34.17 24.07
N ASN A 314 -11.88 -34.84 25.20
CA ASN A 314 -11.41 -34.20 26.43
C ASN A 314 -9.95 -33.73 26.33
N ALA A 315 -9.09 -34.54 25.72
CA ALA A 315 -7.68 -34.23 25.51
C ALA A 315 -7.45 -33.14 24.45
N LEU A 316 -8.37 -32.96 23.50
CA LEU A 316 -8.33 -31.87 22.53
C LEU A 316 -8.67 -30.51 23.14
N GLN A 317 -9.51 -30.43 24.19
CA GLN A 317 -9.92 -29.15 24.80
C GLN A 317 -8.75 -28.26 25.27
N PRO A 318 -7.73 -28.78 25.99
CA PRO A 318 -6.61 -27.96 26.45
C PRO A 318 -5.52 -27.72 25.39
N VAL A 319 -5.65 -28.29 24.17
CA VAL A 319 -4.65 -28.10 23.11
C VAL A 319 -4.57 -26.63 22.74
N HIS A 320 -3.35 -26.12 22.58
CA HIS A 320 -3.09 -24.78 22.12
C HIS A 320 -2.14 -24.83 20.91
N PHE A 321 -2.26 -23.82 20.06
CA PHE A 321 -1.36 -23.59 18.93
C PHE A 321 -0.92 -22.13 18.98
N GLY A 322 0.38 -21.87 18.90
CA GLY A 322 0.99 -20.54 19.05
C GLY A 322 2.21 -20.55 19.99
N PRO A 323 3.03 -19.48 19.97
CA PRO A 323 4.20 -19.36 20.84
C PRO A 323 3.83 -19.45 22.33
N GLU A 324 4.84 -19.70 23.16
CA GLU A 324 4.64 -19.84 24.61
C GLU A 324 3.95 -18.59 25.20
N ASN A 325 2.90 -18.80 25.99
CA ASN A 325 2.05 -17.74 26.55
C ASN A 325 1.33 -16.84 25.51
N LYS A 326 1.33 -17.21 24.23
CA LYS A 326 0.75 -16.46 23.10
C LYS A 326 -0.10 -17.38 22.20
N PRO A 327 -1.22 -17.95 22.70
CA PRO A 327 -2.03 -18.85 21.90
C PRO A 327 -2.70 -18.12 20.72
N MET A 328 -2.57 -18.68 19.52
CA MET A 328 -3.31 -18.28 18.31
C MET A 328 -4.65 -19.00 18.21
N ALA A 329 -4.67 -20.28 18.61
CA ALA A 329 -5.86 -21.12 18.62
C ALA A 329 -5.84 -22.07 19.81
N THR A 330 -7.02 -22.50 20.24
CA THR A 330 -7.21 -23.44 21.34
C THR A 330 -8.24 -24.50 20.97
N GLY A 331 -8.20 -25.64 21.66
CA GLY A 331 -9.15 -26.71 21.48
C GLY A 331 -9.00 -27.37 20.10
N GLN A 332 -10.14 -27.67 19.48
CA GLN A 332 -10.19 -28.23 18.11
C GLN A 332 -9.60 -27.29 17.05
N LEU A 333 -9.70 -25.97 17.24
CA LEU A 333 -9.11 -25.01 16.32
C LEU A 333 -7.58 -25.10 16.32
N ALA A 334 -6.96 -25.46 17.45
CA ALA A 334 -5.52 -25.69 17.52
C ALA A 334 -5.10 -26.91 16.70
N TYR A 335 -5.85 -28.01 16.76
CA TYR A 335 -5.62 -29.16 15.88
C TYR A 335 -5.75 -28.77 14.40
N PHE A 336 -6.74 -27.95 14.03
CA PHE A 336 -6.86 -27.45 12.66
C PHE A 336 -5.66 -26.61 12.23
N ALA A 337 -5.15 -25.76 13.13
CA ALA A 337 -3.99 -24.90 12.89
C ALA A 337 -2.70 -25.68 12.58
N HIS A 338 -2.59 -26.94 12.99
CA HIS A 338 -1.48 -27.83 12.61
C HIS A 338 -1.55 -28.34 11.16
N LYS A 339 -2.74 -28.36 10.55
CA LYS A 339 -2.97 -28.90 9.19
C LYS A 339 -3.26 -27.82 8.15
N MET A 340 -3.88 -26.72 8.55
CA MET A 340 -4.32 -25.63 7.68
C MET A 340 -4.30 -24.33 8.46
N LEU A 341 -4.16 -23.20 7.78
CA LEU A 341 -4.20 -21.89 8.41
C LEU A 341 -5.57 -21.61 9.04
N VAL A 342 -5.56 -21.04 10.24
CA VAL A 342 -6.71 -20.45 10.95
C VAL A 342 -6.56 -18.92 11.01
N SER A 343 -7.64 -18.20 11.32
CA SER A 343 -7.69 -16.72 11.26
C SER A 343 -6.52 -16.01 11.95
N ASN A 344 -6.16 -16.47 13.16
CA ASN A 344 -5.07 -15.89 13.96
C ASN A 344 -3.66 -16.30 13.51
N SER A 345 -3.53 -17.41 12.78
CA SER A 345 -2.26 -17.91 12.25
C SER A 345 -1.94 -17.37 10.86
N ILE A 346 -2.95 -17.02 10.05
CA ILE A 346 -2.76 -16.40 8.72
C ILE A 346 -2.52 -14.90 8.82
N TYR A 347 -3.08 -14.24 9.82
CA TYR A 347 -2.98 -12.79 9.97
C TYR A 347 -1.54 -12.25 10.01
N PRO A 348 -0.58 -12.86 10.74
CA PRO A 348 0.82 -12.46 10.72
C PRO A 348 1.44 -12.46 9.31
N PHE A 349 1.07 -13.41 8.44
CA PHE A 349 1.55 -13.48 7.06
C PHE A 349 1.03 -12.30 6.23
N ILE A 350 -0.26 -12.00 6.36
CA ILE A 350 -0.90 -10.86 5.68
C ILE A 350 -0.25 -9.55 6.14
N LEU A 351 -0.07 -9.37 7.45
CA LEU A 351 0.54 -8.19 8.04
C LEU A 351 2.01 -8.05 7.64
N TRP A 352 2.76 -9.14 7.62
CA TRP A 352 4.16 -9.17 7.17
C TRP A 352 4.32 -8.76 5.70
N VAL A 353 3.47 -9.31 4.82
CA VAL A 353 3.44 -8.89 3.41
C VAL A 353 3.07 -7.41 3.32
N GLN A 354 2.09 -6.93 4.10
CA GLN A 354 1.70 -5.53 4.10
C GLN A 354 2.84 -4.61 4.55
N ILE A 355 3.57 -4.95 5.61
CA ILE A 355 4.70 -4.17 6.14
C ILE A 355 5.82 -4.10 5.10
N ASN A 356 6.27 -5.24 4.59
CA ASN A 356 7.42 -5.32 3.67
C ASN A 356 7.13 -4.77 2.28
N THR A 357 5.90 -4.97 1.78
CA THR A 357 5.50 -4.42 0.48
C THR A 357 5.02 -2.97 0.58
N GLY A 358 4.65 -2.49 1.77
CA GLY A 358 3.92 -1.24 2.02
C GLY A 358 2.65 -1.07 1.17
N TRP A 359 2.03 -2.17 0.72
CA TRP A 359 0.81 -2.11 -0.07
C TRP A 359 -0.40 -1.76 0.81
N ASN A 360 -1.47 -1.27 0.18
CA ASN A 360 -2.77 -1.26 0.84
C ASN A 360 -3.26 -2.69 1.03
N ILE A 361 -4.00 -2.91 2.12
CA ILE A 361 -4.51 -4.24 2.44
C ILE A 361 -5.39 -4.84 1.33
N GLU A 362 -6.13 -4.03 0.57
CA GLU A 362 -6.90 -4.50 -0.59
C GLU A 362 -6.00 -5.13 -1.66
N SER A 363 -4.80 -4.60 -1.90
CA SER A 363 -3.85 -5.20 -2.84
C SER A 363 -3.14 -6.42 -2.27
N VAL A 364 -2.89 -6.47 -0.97
CA VAL A 364 -2.40 -7.71 -0.36
C VAL A 364 -3.45 -8.81 -0.52
N LEU A 365 -4.72 -8.53 -0.20
CA LEU A 365 -5.83 -9.48 -0.29
C LEU A 365 -6.24 -9.85 -1.72
N ALA A 366 -5.86 -9.05 -2.71
CA ALA A 366 -6.11 -9.35 -4.14
C ALA A 366 -5.16 -10.42 -4.71
N LEU A 367 -4.08 -10.77 -4.00
CA LEU A 367 -3.23 -11.92 -4.38
C LEU A 367 -4.07 -13.20 -4.37
N SER A 368 -3.98 -13.95 -5.47
CA SER A 368 -4.82 -15.10 -5.74
C SER A 368 -3.99 -16.37 -5.89
N PHE A 369 -4.66 -17.52 -5.80
CA PHE A 369 -4.08 -18.83 -6.09
C PHE A 369 -4.35 -19.20 -7.56
N PRO A 370 -3.41 -19.80 -8.33
CA PRO A 370 -2.01 -20.00 -7.99
C PRO A 370 -1.22 -18.69 -7.98
N LEU A 371 -0.19 -18.62 -7.14
CA LEU A 371 0.61 -17.41 -6.96
C LEU A 371 1.46 -17.10 -8.20
N THR A 372 1.72 -18.09 -9.05
CA THR A 372 2.45 -17.93 -10.32
C THR A 372 1.82 -16.88 -11.23
N ASN A 373 0.51 -16.65 -11.14
CA ASN A 373 -0.18 -15.61 -11.90
C ASN A 373 0.18 -14.18 -11.47
N HIS A 374 0.81 -14.04 -10.30
CA HIS A 374 1.21 -12.78 -9.69
C HIS A 374 2.73 -12.61 -9.66
N ILE A 375 3.51 -13.57 -10.17
CA ILE A 375 4.97 -13.55 -10.08
C ILE A 375 5.55 -13.57 -11.49
N GLU A 376 6.41 -12.60 -11.76
CA GLU A 376 7.30 -12.63 -12.92
C GLU A 376 8.74 -12.74 -12.43
N ASP A 377 9.55 -13.48 -13.18
CA ASP A 377 10.99 -13.51 -12.96
C ASP A 377 11.59 -12.14 -13.27
N ASP A 378 12.52 -11.71 -12.44
CA ASP A 378 13.25 -10.48 -12.71
C ASP A 378 14.24 -10.74 -13.85
N LEU A 379 14.06 -10.04 -14.97
CA LEU A 379 14.90 -10.16 -16.16
C LEU A 379 16.35 -9.72 -15.92
N ILE A 380 16.61 -8.99 -14.82
CA ILE A 380 17.92 -8.42 -14.49
C ILE A 380 18.66 -9.30 -13.48
N ASP A 381 17.95 -9.96 -12.57
CA ASP A 381 18.54 -10.72 -11.47
C ASP A 381 17.76 -12.00 -11.19
N GLU A 382 18.36 -13.15 -11.53
CA GLU A 382 17.77 -14.48 -11.34
C GLU A 382 17.38 -14.79 -9.88
N HIS A 383 18.01 -14.12 -8.91
CA HIS A 383 17.70 -14.29 -7.48
C HIS A 383 16.50 -13.46 -7.02
N TYR A 384 15.98 -12.55 -7.85
CA TYR A 384 14.82 -11.73 -7.55
C TYR A 384 13.62 -12.13 -8.42
N CYS A 385 12.44 -11.76 -7.95
CA CYS A 385 11.20 -11.79 -8.70
C CYS A 385 10.39 -10.54 -8.41
N ILE A 386 9.51 -10.22 -9.35
CA ILE A 386 8.55 -9.12 -9.21
C ILE A 386 7.18 -9.73 -8.93
N ILE A 387 6.60 -9.32 -7.80
CA ILE A 387 5.24 -9.71 -7.43
C ILE A 387 4.30 -8.58 -7.79
N TYR A 388 3.25 -8.87 -8.55
CA TYR A 388 2.21 -7.94 -8.95
C TYR A 388 0.93 -8.18 -8.15
N SER A 389 0.16 -7.12 -7.98
CA SER A 389 -1.22 -7.19 -7.50
C SER A 389 -2.01 -6.00 -8.04
N THR A 390 -3.32 -5.97 -7.84
CA THR A 390 -4.20 -4.91 -8.32
C THR A 390 -4.93 -4.22 -7.17
N LYS A 391 -5.27 -2.95 -7.38
CA LYS A 391 -6.17 -2.21 -6.48
C LYS A 391 -7.59 -2.29 -7.00
N HIS A 392 -8.49 -2.90 -6.22
CA HIS A 392 -9.88 -3.15 -6.63
C HIS A 392 -10.65 -1.90 -7.08
N ARG A 393 -10.35 -0.72 -6.50
CA ARG A 393 -11.09 0.53 -6.73
C ARG A 393 -10.75 1.23 -8.05
N ASN A 394 -9.53 1.08 -8.53
CA ASN A 394 -9.02 1.80 -9.70
C ASN A 394 -8.30 0.90 -10.70
N GLN A 395 -8.29 -0.43 -10.46
CA GLN A 395 -7.66 -1.46 -11.30
C GLN A 395 -6.19 -1.16 -11.63
N LYS A 396 -5.53 -0.35 -10.81
CA LYS A 396 -4.11 -0.03 -10.97
C LYS A 396 -3.26 -1.16 -10.43
N THR A 397 -2.30 -1.60 -11.23
CA THR A 397 -1.31 -2.59 -10.84
C THR A 397 -0.32 -1.96 -9.87
N VAL A 398 -0.04 -2.67 -8.79
CA VAL A 398 1.08 -2.42 -7.87
C VAL A 398 2.07 -3.56 -8.01
N ASN A 399 3.36 -3.28 -7.79
CA ASN A 399 4.37 -4.33 -7.81
C ASN A 399 5.39 -4.19 -6.67
N HIS A 400 6.08 -5.28 -6.37
CA HIS A 400 7.09 -5.36 -5.34
C HIS A 400 8.18 -6.35 -5.75
N ARG A 401 9.41 -5.86 -5.84
CA ARG A 401 10.60 -6.67 -6.11
C ARG A 401 11.08 -7.31 -4.82
N THR A 402 11.27 -8.63 -4.81
CA THR A 402 11.73 -9.37 -3.63
C THR A 402 12.71 -10.47 -4.02
N ASN A 403 13.59 -10.85 -3.10
CA ASN A 403 14.61 -11.87 -3.32
C ASN A 403 14.04 -13.27 -2.98
N LYS A 404 14.23 -14.22 -3.89
CA LYS A 404 13.80 -15.63 -3.76
C LYS A 404 14.56 -16.38 -2.66
N LYS A 405 15.80 -15.97 -2.36
CA LYS A 405 16.71 -16.60 -1.39
C LYS A 405 16.55 -16.06 0.03
N THR A 406 16.12 -14.81 0.21
CA THR A 406 16.00 -14.18 1.54
C THR A 406 15.08 -15.01 2.45
N PRO A 407 15.59 -15.51 3.60
CA PRO A 407 14.76 -16.20 4.59
C PRO A 407 13.61 -15.31 5.05
N LEU A 408 12.39 -15.83 5.05
CA LEU A 408 11.17 -15.10 5.41
C LEU A 408 10.90 -13.82 4.58
N GLY A 409 11.55 -13.67 3.42
CA GLY A 409 11.20 -12.63 2.45
C GLY A 409 9.78 -12.82 1.92
N VAL A 410 9.19 -11.75 1.36
CA VAL A 410 7.80 -11.73 0.87
C VAL A 410 7.50 -12.90 -0.06
N TYR A 411 8.39 -13.22 -1.00
CA TYR A 411 8.24 -14.38 -1.89
C TYR A 411 8.13 -15.69 -1.13
N ARG A 412 9.05 -15.97 -0.19
CA ARG A 412 9.05 -17.24 0.56
C ARG A 412 7.84 -17.38 1.46
N VAL A 413 7.42 -16.28 2.09
CA VAL A 413 6.22 -16.24 2.94
C VAL A 413 4.97 -16.54 2.12
N LEU A 414 4.82 -15.93 0.94
CA LEU A 414 3.69 -16.21 0.06
C LEU A 414 3.73 -17.62 -0.51
N ARG A 415 4.90 -18.15 -0.89
CA ARG A 415 5.06 -19.54 -1.35
C ARG A 415 4.75 -20.55 -0.24
N PHE A 416 5.04 -20.23 1.02
CA PHE A 416 4.61 -21.06 2.14
C PHE A 416 3.08 -21.10 2.23
N VAL A 417 2.42 -19.94 2.23
CA VAL A 417 0.94 -19.88 2.26
C VAL A 417 0.33 -20.65 1.08
N GLU A 418 0.86 -20.44 -0.13
CA GLU A 418 0.47 -21.18 -1.32
C GLU A 418 0.65 -22.69 -1.14
N SER A 419 1.76 -23.15 -0.57
CA SER A 419 2.02 -24.58 -0.36
C SER A 419 1.01 -25.23 0.58
N ILE A 420 0.55 -24.51 1.61
CA ILE A 420 -0.48 -24.99 2.54
C ILE A 420 -1.83 -25.07 1.83
N VAL A 421 -2.22 -24.04 1.07
CA VAL A 421 -3.47 -24.06 0.30
C VAL A 421 -3.44 -25.17 -0.76
N ALA A 422 -2.28 -25.38 -1.40
CA ALA A 422 -2.09 -26.40 -2.44
C ALA A 422 -2.33 -27.83 -1.93
N GLN A 423 -1.95 -28.12 -0.68
CA GLN A 423 -2.19 -29.42 -0.04
C GLN A 423 -3.68 -29.77 0.12
N HIS A 424 -4.57 -28.77 0.05
CA HIS A 424 -6.00 -28.94 0.31
C HIS A 424 -6.91 -28.56 -0.87
N GLN A 425 -6.36 -28.42 -2.09
CA GLN A 425 -7.14 -28.01 -3.27
C GLN A 425 -8.30 -28.94 -3.62
N GLU A 426 -8.16 -30.24 -3.36
CA GLU A 426 -9.18 -31.24 -3.64
C GLU A 426 -10.33 -31.20 -2.63
N SER A 427 -10.19 -30.46 -1.52
CA SER A 427 -11.23 -30.38 -0.51
C SER A 427 -12.41 -29.55 -1.02
N PRO A 428 -13.67 -30.02 -0.86
CA PRO A 428 -14.87 -29.30 -1.29
C PRO A 428 -15.10 -27.98 -0.54
N HIS A 429 -14.40 -27.75 0.57
CA HIS A 429 -14.55 -26.55 1.40
C HIS A 429 -13.54 -25.45 1.08
N ILE A 430 -12.53 -25.71 0.25
CA ILE A 430 -11.52 -24.71 -0.13
C ILE A 430 -12.01 -23.92 -1.35
N PHE A 431 -11.89 -22.59 -1.29
CA PHE A 431 -12.31 -21.71 -2.36
C PHE A 431 -11.26 -21.72 -3.47
N GLN A 432 -11.69 -22.10 -4.68
CA GLN A 432 -10.84 -22.06 -5.86
C GLN A 432 -10.41 -20.62 -6.16
N GLY A 433 -9.13 -20.43 -6.48
CA GLY A 433 -8.58 -19.12 -6.84
C GLY A 433 -8.18 -18.22 -5.66
N SER A 434 -8.55 -18.54 -4.41
CA SER A 434 -8.24 -17.68 -3.26
C SER A 434 -6.91 -18.08 -2.60
N LEU A 435 -6.02 -17.12 -2.31
CA LEU A 435 -4.79 -17.40 -1.55
C LEU A 435 -5.03 -17.30 -0.03
N TRP A 436 -5.71 -16.24 0.39
CA TRP A 436 -5.92 -15.92 1.81
C TRP A 436 -7.13 -16.63 2.39
N GLN A 437 -7.01 -17.92 2.63
CA GLN A 437 -8.10 -18.75 3.16
C GLN A 437 -7.76 -19.34 4.52
N TYR A 438 -8.76 -19.53 5.37
CA TYR A 438 -8.55 -20.11 6.69
C TYR A 438 -9.74 -20.92 7.19
N ILE A 439 -9.48 -21.88 8.09
CA ILE A 439 -10.53 -22.65 8.77
C ILE A 439 -11.14 -21.81 9.88
N THR A 440 -12.47 -21.72 9.90
CA THR A 440 -13.22 -21.04 10.95
C THR A 440 -13.43 -21.95 12.16
N THR A 441 -13.81 -21.38 13.30
CA THR A 441 -14.15 -22.19 14.49
C THR A 441 -15.34 -23.09 14.21
N LYS A 442 -15.28 -24.33 14.71
CA LYS A 442 -16.34 -25.34 14.53
C LYS A 442 -17.74 -24.83 14.85
N ASN A 443 -17.89 -24.03 15.91
CA ASN A 443 -19.15 -23.45 16.36
C ASN A 443 -19.78 -22.45 15.36
N VAL A 444 -19.00 -22.03 14.37
CA VAL A 444 -19.41 -21.06 13.34
C VAL A 444 -19.80 -21.75 12.04
N TRP A 445 -19.36 -22.99 11.80
CA TRP A 445 -19.68 -23.74 10.57
C TRP A 445 -21.19 -23.83 10.29
N PRO A 446 -22.06 -24.15 11.27
CA PRO A 446 -23.51 -24.18 11.00
C PRO A 446 -24.10 -22.81 10.69
N LYS A 447 -23.46 -21.71 11.13
CA LYS A 447 -23.94 -20.34 10.93
C LYS A 447 -23.61 -19.80 9.54
N ILE A 448 -22.41 -20.13 9.03
CA ILE A 448 -21.93 -19.64 7.73
C ILE A 448 -22.22 -20.68 6.62
N GLY A 449 -22.38 -21.96 6.99
CA GLY A 449 -22.62 -23.04 6.04
C GLY A 449 -21.35 -23.53 5.32
N VAL A 450 -20.17 -23.17 5.81
CA VAL A 450 -18.86 -23.55 5.26
C VAL A 450 -17.83 -23.78 6.37
N ILE A 451 -16.84 -24.63 6.12
CA ILE A 451 -15.75 -24.94 7.07
C ILE A 451 -14.63 -23.90 6.98
N ALA A 452 -14.17 -23.61 5.76
CA ALA A 452 -13.18 -22.58 5.49
C ALA A 452 -13.85 -21.28 5.04
N ASN A 453 -13.14 -20.16 5.16
CA ASN A 453 -13.57 -18.85 4.69
C ASN A 453 -12.39 -18.07 4.09
N VAL A 454 -12.70 -17.05 3.27
CA VAL A 454 -11.70 -16.15 2.69
C VAL A 454 -11.52 -14.94 3.58
N TYR A 455 -10.28 -14.47 3.68
CA TYR A 455 -9.92 -13.30 4.45
C TYR A 455 -10.41 -12.01 3.79
N ASP A 456 -11.14 -11.17 4.54
CA ASP A 456 -11.70 -9.92 4.05
C ASP A 456 -11.23 -8.70 4.87
N VAL A 457 -11.61 -7.51 4.42
CA VAL A 457 -11.25 -6.25 5.09
C VAL A 457 -11.93 -6.13 6.46
N ALA A 458 -13.09 -6.74 6.65
CA ALA A 458 -13.83 -6.69 7.91
C ALA A 458 -13.14 -7.50 9.03
N ALA A 459 -12.40 -8.56 8.67
CA ALA A 459 -11.66 -9.39 9.61
C ALA A 459 -10.41 -8.71 10.20
N ILE A 460 -9.86 -7.67 9.55
CA ILE A 460 -8.58 -7.05 9.94
C ILE A 460 -8.66 -6.40 11.32
N VAL A 461 -9.69 -5.58 11.59
CA VAL A 461 -9.79 -4.83 12.84
C VAL A 461 -9.88 -5.74 14.07
N PRO A 462 -10.74 -6.78 14.11
CA PRO A 462 -10.79 -7.68 15.26
C PRO A 462 -9.52 -8.53 15.40
N LEU A 463 -8.90 -8.97 14.29
CA LEU A 463 -7.68 -9.80 14.33
C LEU A 463 -6.42 -8.99 14.68
N GLY A 464 -6.30 -7.77 14.16
CA GLY A 464 -5.24 -6.83 14.52
C GLY A 464 -5.24 -6.49 16.01
N ARG A 465 -6.43 -6.38 16.60
CA ARG A 465 -6.53 -6.25 18.06
C ARG A 465 -6.07 -7.50 18.80
N GLN A 466 -6.53 -8.68 18.39
CA GLN A 466 -6.12 -9.93 19.04
C GLN A 466 -4.60 -10.11 18.97
N PHE A 467 -4.01 -9.73 17.84
CA PHE A 467 -2.56 -9.72 17.63
C PHE A 467 -1.84 -8.75 18.59
N LEU A 468 -2.26 -7.49 18.66
CA LEU A 468 -1.67 -6.51 19.60
C LEU A 468 -1.77 -6.97 21.06
N ALA A 469 -2.93 -7.51 21.45
CA ALA A 469 -3.16 -8.01 22.80
C ALA A 469 -2.27 -9.23 23.12
N ARG A 470 -2.14 -10.17 22.17
CA ARG A 470 -1.29 -11.36 22.30
C ARG A 470 0.18 -11.00 22.48
N HIS A 471 0.66 -10.01 21.75
CA HIS A 471 2.05 -9.56 21.80
C HIS A 471 2.31 -8.45 22.82
N LYS A 472 1.28 -8.03 23.59
CA LYS A 472 1.35 -6.94 24.58
C LYS A 472 1.91 -5.63 24.00
N ILE A 473 1.63 -5.36 22.73
CA ILE A 473 2.08 -4.14 22.06
C ILE A 473 1.11 -3.01 22.44
N ALA A 474 1.62 -2.01 23.16
CA ALA A 474 0.86 -0.82 23.48
C ALA A 474 0.50 -0.07 22.20
N SER A 475 -0.78 0.25 22.02
CA SER A 475 -1.21 1.06 20.89
C SER A 475 -0.86 2.52 21.12
N GLU A 476 -0.29 3.16 20.11
CA GLU A 476 -0.03 4.61 20.11
C GLU A 476 -1.32 5.44 20.08
N MET A 477 -2.49 4.81 19.87
CA MET A 477 -3.78 5.47 19.91
C MET A 477 -4.25 5.62 21.37
N THR A 478 -3.73 6.62 22.06
CA THR A 478 -4.00 6.94 23.47
C THR A 478 -5.46 7.23 23.81
N ALA A 479 -6.34 7.44 22.82
CA ALA A 479 -7.74 7.84 23.03
C ALA A 479 -8.79 6.75 22.72
N ALA A 480 -8.42 5.59 22.17
CA ALA A 480 -9.39 4.57 21.76
C ALA A 480 -9.62 3.52 22.86
N LYS A 481 -10.87 3.34 23.29
CA LYS A 481 -11.29 2.31 24.28
C LYS A 481 -10.97 0.86 23.84
N TRP A 482 -10.72 0.64 22.55
CA TRP A 482 -10.57 -0.67 21.89
C TRP A 482 -9.46 -0.56 20.81
N PRO A 483 -8.16 -0.47 21.16
CA PRO A 483 -7.10 -0.22 20.18
C PRO A 483 -6.95 -1.37 19.17
N SER A 484 -6.72 -1.02 17.91
CA SER A 484 -6.48 -1.95 16.80
C SER A 484 -5.50 -1.36 15.79
N ILE A 485 -4.95 -2.21 14.92
CA ILE A 485 -4.06 -1.80 13.83
C ILE A 485 -4.92 -1.20 12.71
N GLU A 486 -4.67 0.06 12.39
CA GLU A 486 -5.29 0.73 11.27
C GLU A 486 -4.51 0.42 9.99
N ALA A 487 -5.09 -0.40 9.10
CA ALA A 487 -4.47 -0.80 7.84
C ALA A 487 -4.05 0.38 6.93
N LYS A 488 -4.58 1.59 7.16
CA LYS A 488 -4.19 2.82 6.45
C LYS A 488 -2.85 3.40 6.96
N ARG A 489 -2.59 3.31 8.27
CA ARG A 489 -1.37 3.81 8.94
C ARG A 489 -0.19 2.86 8.78
N MET A 490 -0.44 1.60 8.41
CA MET A 490 0.58 0.60 8.07
C MET A 490 1.29 0.85 6.73
N ARG A 491 0.89 1.88 5.97
CA ARG A 491 1.57 2.23 4.72
C ARG A 491 2.88 2.95 5.04
N THR A 492 3.98 2.43 4.52
CA THR A 492 5.23 3.19 4.48
C THR A 492 5.08 4.35 3.49
N THR A 493 5.57 5.52 3.87
CA THR A 493 5.48 6.72 3.05
C THR A 493 6.22 6.51 1.74
N VAL A 494 5.81 7.23 0.68
CA VAL A 494 6.54 7.23 -0.60
C VAL A 494 8.01 7.51 -0.36
N GLN A 495 8.34 8.43 0.55
CA GLN A 495 9.72 8.79 0.90
C GLN A 495 10.51 7.66 1.59
N THR A 496 9.92 6.89 2.51
CA THR A 496 10.62 5.79 3.18
C THR A 496 10.97 4.67 2.20
N LYS A 497 10.01 4.24 1.35
CA LYS A 497 10.30 3.26 0.30
C LYS A 497 11.27 3.78 -0.77
N ARG A 498 11.18 5.08 -1.09
CA ARG A 498 12.11 5.75 -2.01
C ARG A 498 13.55 5.63 -1.50
N ARG A 499 13.77 5.81 -0.20
CA ARG A 499 15.09 5.69 0.44
C ARG A 499 15.58 4.25 0.56
N GLU A 500 14.70 3.30 0.87
CA GLU A 500 15.06 1.86 0.99
C GLU A 500 15.28 1.17 -0.36
N GLN A 501 14.55 1.58 -1.41
CA GLN A 501 14.61 0.94 -2.74
C GLN A 501 15.45 1.73 -3.75
N GLY A 502 15.89 2.96 -3.41
CA GLY A 502 16.69 3.83 -4.27
C GLY A 502 15.99 4.28 -5.54
N LEU A 503 14.65 4.39 -5.53
CA LEU A 503 13.83 4.71 -6.69
C LEU A 503 13.50 6.20 -6.78
N SER A 504 13.18 6.72 -7.96
CA SER A 504 12.71 8.11 -8.11
C SER A 504 11.27 8.27 -7.60
N LEU A 505 10.87 9.50 -7.24
CA LEU A 505 9.51 9.79 -6.76
C LEU A 505 8.44 9.29 -7.74
N HIS A 506 8.66 9.51 -9.04
CA HIS A 506 7.77 9.06 -10.12
C HIS A 506 7.68 7.53 -10.22
N GLN A 507 8.78 6.81 -10.00
CA GLN A 507 8.80 5.35 -9.99
C GLN A 507 8.11 4.79 -8.74
N THR A 508 8.38 5.33 -7.55
CA THR A 508 7.70 4.92 -6.32
C THR A 508 6.19 5.25 -6.37
N GLN A 509 5.79 6.32 -7.05
CA GLN A 509 4.38 6.62 -7.31
C GLN A 509 3.71 5.62 -8.23
N ALA A 510 4.38 5.21 -9.31
CA ALA A 510 3.89 4.15 -10.19
C ALA A 510 3.74 2.83 -9.42
N LEU A 511 4.74 2.49 -8.59
CA LEU A 511 4.72 1.31 -7.71
C LEU A 511 3.60 1.35 -6.67
N GLN A 512 3.28 2.53 -6.15
CA GLN A 512 2.18 2.74 -5.22
C GLN A 512 0.84 3.02 -5.92
N GLY A 513 0.79 3.07 -7.26
CA GLY A 513 -0.43 3.31 -8.04
C GLY A 513 -1.03 4.72 -7.88
N HIS A 514 -0.23 5.73 -7.56
CA HIS A 514 -0.68 7.12 -7.45
C HIS A 514 -0.81 7.77 -8.84
N ALA A 515 -1.55 8.88 -8.95
CA ALA A 515 -1.80 9.56 -10.22
C ALA A 515 -1.05 10.91 -10.34
N ASP A 516 -0.58 11.47 -9.22
CA ASP A 516 0.06 12.80 -9.16
C ASP A 516 0.99 12.92 -7.95
N VAL A 517 2.02 13.78 -8.02
CA VAL A 517 3.06 14.05 -7.00
C VAL A 517 2.46 14.71 -5.77
N ASP A 518 1.53 15.64 -5.98
CA ASP A 518 0.88 16.37 -4.90
C ASP A 518 -0.14 15.54 -4.11
N THR A 519 -0.62 14.43 -4.67
CA THR A 519 -1.44 13.47 -3.89
C THR A 519 -0.62 12.55 -2.99
N GLY A 520 0.72 12.61 -3.05
CA GLY A 520 1.62 11.82 -2.22
C GLY A 520 2.44 12.64 -1.22
N ALA A 521 2.66 13.94 -1.44
CA ALA A 521 3.52 14.75 -0.56
C ALA A 521 2.76 15.32 0.66
N ILE A 522 1.50 15.74 0.48
CA ILE A 522 0.74 16.46 1.52
C ILE A 522 0.29 15.53 2.66
N HIS A 523 0.28 14.21 2.46
CA HIS A 523 -0.33 13.25 3.38
C HIS A 523 0.63 12.55 4.34
N TYR A 524 1.95 12.77 4.25
CA TYR A 524 2.92 11.82 4.82
C TYR A 524 4.23 12.40 5.41
N ASP A 525 4.47 13.73 5.36
CA ASP A 525 5.82 14.29 5.59
C ASP A 525 6.05 14.99 6.94
N ASP A 526 5.08 14.98 7.87
CA ASP A 526 5.17 15.75 9.13
C ASP A 526 5.13 14.86 10.39
N ASP A 527 5.98 13.81 10.42
CA ASP A 527 5.99 12.82 11.50
C ASP A 527 7.27 12.88 12.35
N GLU A 528 7.11 12.81 13.68
CA GLU A 528 8.18 12.85 14.69
C GLU A 528 9.16 11.67 14.50
N GLY A 529 8.69 10.53 13.99
CA GLY A 529 9.54 9.38 13.61
C GLY A 529 10.44 9.65 12.39
N SER A 530 10.00 10.50 11.47
CA SER A 530 10.82 10.99 10.34
C SER A 530 11.82 12.06 10.79
N ILE A 531 11.51 12.77 11.88
CA ILE A 531 12.37 13.80 12.51
C ILE A 531 13.42 13.16 13.43
N GLU A 532 13.10 12.09 14.15
CA GLU A 532 14.04 11.36 15.02
C GLU A 532 15.13 10.64 14.19
N LEU A 533 14.76 10.08 13.04
CA LEU A 533 15.69 9.57 12.02
C LEU A 533 16.57 10.68 11.41
N LYS A 534 16.02 11.90 11.19
CA LYS A 534 16.81 13.08 10.78
C LYS A 534 17.84 13.48 11.84
N ASN A 535 17.47 13.49 13.12
CA ASN A 535 18.32 14.02 14.19
C ASN A 535 19.46 13.10 14.62
N ARG A 536 19.29 11.77 14.51
CA ARG A 536 20.36 10.80 14.79
C ARG A 536 21.42 10.80 13.67
N GLY A 537 21.01 10.98 12.42
CA GLY A 537 21.91 11.10 11.27
C GLY A 537 22.73 12.39 11.28
N ILE A 538 22.10 13.55 11.54
CA ILE A 538 22.76 14.87 11.44
C ILE A 538 23.92 15.04 12.45
N ARG A 539 23.80 14.52 13.68
CA ARG A 539 24.87 14.65 14.69
C ARG A 539 26.08 13.75 14.40
N THR A 540 25.84 12.57 13.83
CA THR A 540 26.90 11.66 13.37
C THR A 540 27.60 12.23 12.12
N ILE A 541 26.83 12.79 11.18
CA ILE A 541 27.32 13.44 9.97
C ILE A 541 28.16 14.68 10.31
N GLN A 542 27.75 15.54 11.25
CA GLN A 542 28.51 16.73 11.64
C GLN A 542 29.84 16.42 12.35
N GLY A 543 29.92 15.28 13.06
CA GLY A 543 31.17 14.81 13.68
C GLY A 543 32.15 14.20 12.66
N GLN A 544 31.63 13.53 11.64
CA GLN A 544 32.41 12.88 10.58
C GLN A 544 32.88 13.88 9.50
N LEU A 545 32.04 14.85 9.14
CA LEU A 545 32.34 15.89 8.13
C LEU A 545 33.56 16.75 8.50
N MET A 546 33.82 16.99 9.80
CA MET A 546 35.01 17.72 10.25
C MET A 546 36.31 16.89 10.19
N LYS A 547 36.20 15.55 10.11
CA LYS A 547 37.34 14.65 9.87
C LYS A 547 37.60 14.45 8.37
N ASP A 548 36.55 14.32 7.57
CA ASP A 548 36.66 13.93 6.14
C ASP A 548 37.07 15.09 5.21
N VAL A 549 36.91 16.34 5.62
CA VAL A 549 37.41 17.51 4.84
C VAL A 549 38.96 17.58 4.79
N ARG A 550 39.67 16.85 5.66
CA ARG A 550 41.14 16.97 5.77
C ARG A 550 41.94 16.00 4.89
N GLU A 551 41.36 14.94 4.33
CA GLU A 551 42.13 13.87 3.68
C GLU A 551 41.42 13.30 2.42
N TYR A 552 41.80 13.76 1.22
CA TYR A 552 41.33 13.21 -0.07
C TYR A 552 42.53 12.83 -0.98
N PRO A 553 42.61 11.58 -1.51
CA PRO A 553 43.46 11.29 -2.67
C PRO A 553 42.84 10.28 -3.67
N VAL A 554 42.50 10.70 -4.90
CA VAL A 554 42.30 9.79 -6.06
C VAL A 554 43.55 9.84 -6.95
N ARG A 555 44.03 8.68 -7.45
CA ARG A 555 45.25 8.58 -8.30
C ARG A 555 44.90 8.69 -9.79
N LEU A 556 45.50 9.67 -10.49
CA LEU A 556 45.39 9.87 -11.93
C LEU A 556 46.64 9.31 -12.63
N VAL A 557 46.49 8.49 -13.69
CA VAL A 557 47.61 7.86 -14.41
C VAL A 557 47.60 8.25 -15.89
N GLN A 558 48.72 8.77 -16.42
CA GLN A 558 48.91 9.06 -17.85
C GLN A 558 49.55 7.85 -18.57
N SER A 559 49.09 7.57 -19.79
CA SER A 559 49.32 6.37 -20.60
C SER A 559 50.77 5.95 -20.91
N VAL A 560 50.99 4.64 -21.08
CA VAL A 560 51.96 4.06 -22.02
C VAL A 560 51.18 3.42 -23.19
N SER A 561 51.73 3.44 -24.41
CA SER A 561 51.00 3.69 -25.66
C SER A 561 50.06 2.57 -26.18
N LEU A 562 48.85 2.98 -26.58
CA LEU A 562 47.83 2.18 -27.29
C LEU A 562 48.26 1.71 -28.70
N GLN A 563 49.37 2.21 -29.23
CA GLN A 563 49.87 1.88 -30.56
C GLN A 563 50.60 0.52 -30.55
N GLU A 564 51.48 0.29 -29.56
CA GLU A 564 52.21 -0.97 -29.38
C GLU A 564 51.26 -2.15 -29.08
N LEU A 565 50.15 -1.86 -28.37
CA LEU A 565 49.14 -2.85 -28.02
C LEU A 565 48.22 -3.18 -29.21
N ARG A 566 48.02 -2.24 -30.14
CA ARG A 566 47.28 -2.46 -31.39
C ARG A 566 48.09 -3.28 -32.41
N ASP A 567 49.38 -2.98 -32.56
CA ASP A 567 50.28 -3.72 -33.46
C ASP A 567 50.48 -5.18 -33.01
N ALA A 568 50.48 -5.43 -31.69
CA ALA A 568 50.54 -6.79 -31.15
C ALA A 568 49.22 -7.57 -31.32
N LEU A 569 48.05 -6.90 -31.22
CA LEU A 569 46.73 -7.51 -31.31
C LEU A 569 46.31 -7.89 -32.72
N GLU A 570 46.80 -7.19 -33.76
CA GLU A 570 46.51 -7.54 -35.15
C GLU A 570 47.17 -8.86 -35.59
N SER A 571 48.19 -9.35 -34.88
CA SER A 571 48.96 -10.53 -35.28
C SER A 571 48.45 -11.89 -34.78
N ILE A 572 47.41 -11.99 -33.93
CA ILE A 572 47.05 -13.28 -33.29
C ILE A 572 45.53 -13.56 -33.33
N ARG A 573 45.12 -14.32 -34.36
CA ARG A 573 43.80 -14.97 -34.46
C ARG A 573 43.76 -16.25 -33.61
N SER A 574 43.49 -16.14 -32.31
CA SER A 574 42.68 -17.14 -31.56
C SER A 574 42.32 -16.67 -30.15
N THR A 575 41.13 -17.03 -29.70
CA THR A 575 40.49 -16.61 -28.44
C THR A 575 41.21 -17.07 -27.16
N LYS A 576 42.23 -17.94 -27.27
CA LYS A 576 42.99 -18.45 -26.12
C LYS A 576 44.14 -17.51 -25.71
N SER A 577 44.60 -16.62 -26.59
CA SER A 577 45.75 -15.74 -26.35
C SER A 577 45.41 -14.41 -25.65
N ARG A 578 44.13 -14.03 -25.56
CA ARG A 578 43.67 -12.83 -24.84
C ARG A 578 43.85 -12.93 -23.32
N LYS A 579 43.59 -14.11 -22.73
CA LYS A 579 43.71 -14.33 -21.27
C LYS A 579 45.17 -14.22 -20.79
N LEU A 580 46.12 -14.72 -21.59
CA LEU A 580 47.53 -14.70 -21.22
C LEU A 580 48.18 -13.30 -21.31
N ALA A 581 47.65 -12.44 -22.19
CA ALA A 581 48.10 -11.05 -22.32
C ALA A 581 47.61 -10.18 -21.14
N GLN A 582 46.40 -10.44 -20.64
CA GLN A 582 45.85 -9.80 -19.44
C GLN A 582 46.64 -10.20 -18.18
N GLU A 583 47.03 -11.47 -18.06
CA GLU A 583 47.86 -11.96 -16.94
C GLU A 583 49.26 -11.32 -16.94
N ARG A 584 49.85 -11.04 -18.12
CA ARG A 584 51.17 -10.38 -18.20
C ARG A 584 51.13 -8.88 -17.91
N ALA A 585 50.06 -8.18 -18.27
CA ALA A 585 49.87 -6.77 -17.93
C ALA A 585 49.59 -6.56 -16.43
N ALA A 586 48.88 -7.49 -15.79
CA ALA A 586 48.63 -7.50 -14.35
C ALA A 586 49.94 -7.67 -13.54
N VAL A 587 50.85 -8.53 -14.02
CA VAL A 587 52.17 -8.77 -13.39
C VAL A 587 53.10 -7.55 -13.47
N GLN A 588 53.02 -6.72 -14.51
CA GLN A 588 53.83 -5.49 -14.61
C GLN A 588 53.37 -4.35 -13.68
N LEU A 589 52.13 -4.42 -13.20
CA LEU A 589 51.52 -3.42 -12.31
C LEU A 589 51.45 -3.88 -10.84
N ASP A 590 52.00 -5.05 -10.52
CA ASP A 590 51.94 -5.70 -9.20
C ASP A 590 50.51 -5.88 -8.66
N LEU A 591 49.54 -6.12 -9.56
CA LEU A 591 48.14 -6.34 -9.21
C LEU A 591 47.75 -7.79 -9.50
N LYS A 592 46.99 -8.42 -8.59
CA LYS A 592 46.56 -9.81 -8.80
C LYS A 592 45.46 -9.86 -9.86
N PRO A 593 45.48 -10.85 -10.79
CA PRO A 593 44.49 -10.97 -11.88
C PRO A 593 43.02 -11.10 -11.43
N GLN A 594 42.78 -11.38 -10.15
CA GLN A 594 41.47 -11.61 -9.56
C GLN A 594 40.82 -10.32 -9.03
N GLU A 595 41.54 -9.21 -9.01
CA GLU A 595 41.11 -7.98 -8.31
C GLU A 595 40.68 -6.86 -9.29
N VAL A 596 40.97 -6.99 -10.59
CA VAL A 596 40.72 -5.91 -11.58
C VAL A 596 39.45 -6.13 -12.40
N ILE A 597 38.38 -5.36 -12.11
CA ILE A 597 37.17 -5.31 -12.95
C ILE A 597 37.34 -4.23 -14.01
N HIS A 598 37.16 -4.60 -15.28
CA HIS A 598 37.26 -3.71 -16.41
C HIS A 598 35.88 -3.31 -16.95
N LEU A 599 35.69 -2.01 -17.18
CA LEU A 599 34.50 -1.49 -17.84
C LEU A 599 34.80 -1.21 -19.31
N LEU A 600 33.95 -1.77 -20.19
CA LEU A 600 34.07 -1.68 -21.64
C LEU A 600 33.01 -0.72 -22.19
N ALA A 601 33.39 0.10 -23.16
CA ALA A 601 32.43 0.91 -23.91
C ALA A 601 31.45 0.02 -24.71
N PRO A 602 30.17 0.42 -24.87
CA PRO A 602 29.14 -0.37 -25.55
C PRO A 602 29.47 -0.74 -27.00
N ARG A 603 30.32 0.05 -27.67
CA ARG A 603 30.87 -0.24 -29.00
C ARG A 603 32.39 -0.19 -28.95
N GLY A 604 33.05 -1.24 -29.47
CA GLY A 604 34.50 -1.25 -29.72
C GLY A 604 35.38 -2.02 -28.72
N GLN A 605 34.84 -2.57 -27.63
CA GLN A 605 35.63 -3.24 -26.57
C GLN A 605 36.78 -2.35 -26.04
N THR A 606 36.53 -1.04 -25.94
CA THR A 606 37.51 -0.08 -25.43
C THR A 606 37.41 0.00 -23.91
N TYR A 607 38.53 -0.13 -23.21
CA TYR A 607 38.60 0.03 -21.76
C TYR A 607 38.40 1.49 -21.37
N ILE A 608 37.37 1.78 -20.58
CA ILE A 608 37.05 3.15 -20.12
C ILE A 608 37.40 3.36 -18.65
N ALA A 609 37.27 2.33 -17.81
CA ALA A 609 37.73 2.37 -16.43
C ALA A 609 38.13 0.98 -15.93
N ALA A 610 38.93 0.95 -14.86
CA ALA A 610 39.28 -0.25 -14.12
C ALA A 610 39.08 -0.02 -12.62
N CYS A 611 38.70 -1.07 -11.89
CA CYS A 611 38.64 -1.05 -10.43
C CYS A 611 39.77 -1.93 -9.87
N ILE A 612 40.55 -1.44 -8.90
CA ILE A 612 41.68 -2.15 -8.29
C ILE A 612 41.22 -3.20 -7.28
N ASP A 613 40.13 -2.94 -6.58
CA ASP A 613 39.49 -3.87 -5.64
C ASP A 613 38.00 -3.54 -5.56
N ALA A 614 37.19 -4.35 -6.23
CA ALA A 614 35.75 -4.16 -6.21
C ALA A 614 35.12 -4.61 -4.88
N THR A 615 35.78 -5.49 -4.12
CA THR A 615 35.22 -6.04 -2.87
C THR A 615 35.40 -5.10 -1.66
N ASN A 616 36.22 -4.07 -1.81
CA ASN A 616 36.50 -3.08 -0.77
C ASN A 616 36.56 -1.65 -1.35
N PRO A 617 35.43 -1.11 -1.83
CA PRO A 617 35.40 0.27 -2.33
C PRO A 617 35.54 1.28 -1.19
N THR A 618 36.01 2.48 -1.50
CA THR A 618 36.35 3.51 -0.51
C THR A 618 35.48 4.76 -0.59
N TRP A 619 34.47 4.76 -1.46
CA TRP A 619 33.48 5.85 -1.49
C TRP A 619 32.59 5.80 -0.23
N LEU A 620 32.08 6.97 0.16
CA LEU A 620 31.38 7.19 1.43
C LEU A 620 30.13 6.28 1.57
N ASP A 621 29.93 5.70 2.75
CA ASP A 621 28.80 4.84 3.09
C ASP A 621 28.64 3.58 2.22
N HIS A 622 29.70 3.11 1.55
CA HIS A 622 29.62 1.91 0.71
C HIS A 622 29.08 0.67 1.47
N GLU A 623 29.36 0.57 2.77
CA GLU A 623 28.84 -0.49 3.67
C GLU A 623 27.31 -0.53 3.76
N MET A 624 26.61 0.58 3.48
CA MET A 624 25.14 0.60 3.42
C MET A 624 24.61 -0.05 2.14
N PHE A 625 25.44 -0.17 1.11
CA PHE A 625 25.03 -0.61 -0.22
C PHE A 625 25.66 -1.96 -0.63
N LEU A 626 26.73 -2.38 0.03
CA LEU A 626 27.47 -3.61 -0.25
C LEU A 626 27.68 -4.39 1.05
N SER A 627 27.39 -5.69 1.04
CA SER A 627 27.72 -6.56 2.17
C SER A 627 29.21 -6.89 2.14
N PRO A 628 29.83 -7.24 3.29
CA PRO A 628 31.23 -7.65 3.31
C PRO A 628 31.51 -8.81 2.33
N GLY A 629 32.36 -8.56 1.34
CA GLY A 629 32.73 -9.51 0.28
C GLY A 629 31.96 -9.38 -1.05
N ASP A 630 30.96 -8.49 -1.14
CA ASP A 630 30.26 -8.21 -2.40
C ASP A 630 31.09 -7.29 -3.31
N GLU A 631 31.11 -7.57 -4.62
CA GLU A 631 31.76 -6.71 -5.61
C GLU A 631 30.96 -5.42 -5.88
N CYS A 632 31.63 -4.28 -5.78
CA CYS A 632 31.10 -2.95 -6.11
C CYS A 632 30.78 -2.81 -7.60
N ARG A 633 29.54 -2.41 -7.90
CA ARG A 633 29.05 -2.18 -9.29
C ARG A 633 28.50 -0.76 -9.51
N PHE A 634 28.81 0.16 -8.60
CA PHE A 634 28.30 1.52 -8.60
C PHE A 634 29.20 2.45 -9.43
N PHE A 635 29.01 2.45 -10.74
CA PHE A 635 29.82 3.25 -11.66
C PHE A 635 29.76 4.75 -11.36
N ASN A 636 28.58 5.25 -11.01
CA ASN A 636 28.38 6.64 -10.62
C ASN A 636 29.17 7.04 -9.36
N ARG A 637 29.67 6.05 -8.60
CA ARG A 637 30.52 6.27 -7.43
C ARG A 637 32.02 6.11 -7.72
N CYS A 638 32.40 5.75 -8.94
CA CYS A 638 33.80 5.61 -9.32
C CYS A 638 34.57 6.94 -9.27
N SER A 639 33.91 8.08 -9.50
CA SER A 639 34.53 9.41 -9.34
C SER A 639 34.91 9.74 -7.89
N MET A 640 34.39 8.99 -6.92
CA MET A 640 34.56 9.22 -5.48
C MET A 640 35.30 8.05 -4.80
N CYS A 641 35.92 7.16 -5.57
CA CYS A 641 36.55 5.94 -5.06
C CYS A 641 38.04 5.93 -5.39
N ASP A 642 38.91 5.75 -4.39
CA ASP A 642 40.37 5.68 -4.59
C ASP A 642 40.81 4.38 -5.30
N LYS A 643 39.93 3.38 -5.37
CA LYS A 643 40.13 2.11 -6.09
C LYS A 643 39.76 2.20 -7.56
N ALA A 644 39.23 3.33 -8.05
CA ALA A 644 38.88 3.52 -9.45
C ALA A 644 40.04 4.13 -10.25
N LEU A 645 40.30 3.55 -11.42
CA LEU A 645 41.24 4.04 -12.43
C LEU A 645 40.43 4.44 -13.67
N ILE A 646 40.49 5.72 -14.05
CA ILE A 646 39.77 6.27 -15.20
C ILE A 646 40.76 6.45 -16.37
N PHE A 647 40.41 5.90 -17.54
CA PHE A 647 41.22 6.03 -18.75
C PHE A 647 40.75 7.22 -19.61
N LYS A 648 41.59 7.71 -20.54
CA LYS A 648 41.25 8.87 -21.39
C LYS A 648 40.00 8.62 -22.24
N GLU A 649 39.75 7.37 -22.61
CA GLU A 649 38.60 6.95 -23.41
C GLU A 649 37.27 7.15 -22.68
N MET A 650 37.30 7.34 -21.36
CA MET A 650 36.15 7.68 -20.53
C MET A 650 35.81 9.16 -20.54
N LEU A 651 36.72 10.05 -20.94
CA LEU A 651 36.51 11.49 -20.88
C LEU A 651 35.26 11.96 -21.65
N PRO A 652 34.95 11.47 -22.87
CA PRO A 652 33.72 11.86 -23.57
C PRO A 652 32.44 11.45 -22.83
N PHE A 653 32.47 10.30 -22.13
CA PHE A 653 31.36 9.82 -21.31
C PHE A 653 31.21 10.62 -20.02
N VAL A 654 32.32 11.07 -19.40
CA VAL A 654 32.31 11.98 -18.24
C VAL A 654 31.72 13.33 -18.63
N ALA A 655 32.19 13.90 -19.75
CA ALA A 655 31.67 15.15 -20.30
C ALA A 655 30.16 15.06 -20.61
N ARG A 656 29.72 13.96 -21.23
CA ARG A 656 28.29 13.73 -21.49
C ARG A 656 27.50 13.61 -20.19
N ARG A 657 28.01 12.88 -19.19
CA ARG A 657 27.35 12.71 -17.89
C ARG A 657 27.19 14.05 -17.15
N ILE A 658 28.18 14.93 -17.18
CA ILE A 658 28.09 16.28 -16.60
C ILE A 658 26.99 17.08 -17.31
N SER A 659 26.93 17.02 -18.64
CA SER A 659 25.85 17.68 -19.41
C SER A 659 24.46 17.14 -19.04
N ASP A 660 24.31 15.82 -18.91
CA ASP A 660 23.06 15.18 -18.53
C ASP A 660 22.66 15.56 -17.08
N LEU A 661 23.61 15.60 -16.15
CA LEU A 661 23.40 16.04 -14.78
C LEU A 661 23.02 17.52 -14.73
N ASN A 662 23.67 18.40 -15.50
CA ASN A 662 23.29 19.82 -15.58
C ASN A 662 21.88 20.03 -16.14
N ALA A 663 21.46 19.23 -17.12
CA ALA A 663 20.08 19.24 -17.58
C ALA A 663 19.11 18.80 -16.46
N LEU A 664 19.44 17.74 -15.72
CA LEU A 664 18.66 17.30 -14.56
C LEU A 664 18.58 18.35 -13.44
N ARG A 665 19.65 19.14 -13.22
CA ARG A 665 19.68 20.23 -12.23
C ARG A 665 18.59 21.27 -12.45
N THR A 666 18.24 21.54 -13.70
CA THR A 666 17.19 22.51 -14.05
C THR A 666 15.77 21.97 -13.83
N LEU A 667 15.62 20.65 -13.75
CA LEU A 667 14.34 19.95 -13.60
C LEU A 667 14.08 19.50 -12.15
N ALA A 668 15.14 19.25 -11.38
CA ALA A 668 15.07 18.76 -10.01
C ALA A 668 14.90 19.89 -8.98
N GLN A 669 14.23 19.61 -7.85
CA GLN A 669 14.17 20.55 -6.72
C GLN A 669 15.56 20.72 -6.09
N SER A 670 15.90 21.91 -5.60
CA SER A 670 17.27 22.23 -5.13
C SER A 670 17.80 21.30 -4.04
N LEU A 671 16.94 20.85 -3.13
CA LEU A 671 17.32 19.90 -2.08
C LEU A 671 17.54 18.47 -2.63
N GLU A 672 16.75 18.05 -3.60
CA GLU A 672 16.88 16.75 -4.27
C GLU A 672 18.17 16.65 -5.08
N TRP A 673 18.56 17.74 -5.73
CA TRP A 673 19.83 17.87 -6.43
C TRP A 673 21.03 17.69 -5.50
N THR A 674 21.05 18.44 -4.39
CA THR A 674 22.16 18.46 -3.43
C THR A 674 22.42 17.09 -2.80
N VAL A 675 21.37 16.30 -2.55
CA VAL A 675 21.51 15.00 -1.87
C VAL A 675 21.98 13.88 -2.81
N ASN A 676 21.57 13.91 -4.09
CA ASN A 676 21.75 12.74 -4.96
C ASN A 676 22.80 12.92 -6.06
N TYR A 677 22.99 14.15 -6.53
CA TYR A 677 23.75 14.42 -7.75
C TYR A 677 24.86 15.45 -7.57
N ALA A 678 24.83 16.27 -6.52
CA ALA A 678 25.87 17.28 -6.27
C ALA A 678 27.26 16.68 -6.07
N GLU A 679 27.38 15.55 -5.37
CA GLU A 679 28.66 14.88 -5.18
C GLU A 679 29.12 14.17 -6.47
N GLU A 680 28.19 13.53 -7.19
CA GLU A 680 28.50 12.86 -8.46
C GLU A 680 29.01 13.86 -9.50
N ILE A 681 28.31 14.98 -9.69
CA ILE A 681 28.73 16.00 -10.66
C ILE A 681 30.06 16.63 -10.26
N ALA A 682 30.27 16.95 -8.98
CA ALA A 682 31.52 17.52 -8.49
C ALA A 682 32.70 16.57 -8.71
N GLY A 683 32.52 15.27 -8.47
CA GLY A 683 33.55 14.26 -8.73
C GLY A 683 33.90 14.14 -10.21
N TRP A 684 32.90 14.20 -11.10
CA TRP A 684 33.13 14.16 -12.54
C TRP A 684 33.77 15.45 -13.08
N GLU A 685 33.33 16.61 -12.60
CA GLU A 685 33.93 17.92 -12.91
C GLU A 685 35.39 17.96 -12.48
N TRP A 686 35.69 17.50 -11.26
CA TRP A 686 37.06 17.41 -10.75
C TRP A 686 37.98 16.55 -11.62
N ILE A 687 37.46 15.45 -12.18
CA ILE A 687 38.24 14.59 -13.11
C ILE A 687 38.62 15.36 -14.38
N LEU A 688 37.70 16.11 -14.99
CA LEU A 688 38.01 16.91 -16.17
C LEU A 688 38.93 18.09 -15.84
N GLU A 689 38.72 18.72 -14.68
CA GLU A 689 39.53 19.84 -14.20
C GLU A 689 40.96 19.43 -13.85
N THR A 690 41.17 18.23 -13.32
CA THR A 690 42.50 17.76 -12.90
C THR A 690 43.20 16.95 -14.00
N TRP A 691 42.55 16.71 -15.14
CA TRP A 691 43.16 15.99 -16.25
C TRP A 691 44.31 16.80 -16.87
N ASN A 692 45.52 16.23 -16.83
CA ASN A 692 46.75 16.91 -17.25
C ASN A 692 46.74 17.35 -18.72
N ASN A 693 46.12 16.58 -19.62
CA ASN A 693 46.07 16.91 -21.06
C ASN A 693 44.78 17.65 -21.43
N ARG A 694 44.84 18.97 -21.54
CA ARG A 694 43.68 19.80 -21.87
C ARG A 694 43.13 19.54 -23.27
N LEU A 695 43.97 19.15 -24.22
CA LEU A 695 43.55 18.90 -25.60
C LEU A 695 42.62 17.68 -25.68
N GLU A 696 42.87 16.65 -24.87
CA GLU A 696 41.98 15.48 -24.73
C GLU A 696 40.63 15.85 -24.11
N VAL A 697 40.62 16.76 -23.13
CA VAL A 697 39.38 17.24 -22.51
C VAL A 697 38.55 18.05 -23.51
N THR A 698 39.17 18.93 -24.29
CA THR A 698 38.48 19.70 -25.34
C THR A 698 37.88 18.78 -26.40
N GLN A 699 38.65 17.80 -26.88
CA GLN A 699 38.14 16.80 -27.82
C GLN A 699 37.00 15.97 -27.21
N ALA A 700 37.10 15.57 -25.94
CA ALA A 700 36.05 14.85 -25.25
C ALA A 700 34.75 15.65 -25.12
N LEU A 701 34.84 16.96 -24.86
CA LEU A 701 33.69 17.87 -24.80
C LEU A 701 33.02 18.00 -26.18
N GLU A 702 33.78 18.02 -27.27
CA GLU A 702 33.23 18.02 -28.63
C GLU A 702 32.52 16.69 -28.97
N MET A 703 33.13 15.57 -28.57
CA MET A 703 32.61 14.23 -28.85
C MET A 703 31.36 13.89 -28.02
N CYS A 704 31.16 14.51 -26.85
CA CYS A 704 30.08 14.15 -25.92
C CYS A 704 28.66 14.36 -26.49
N HIS A 705 28.52 15.22 -27.51
CA HIS A 705 27.25 15.49 -28.17
C HIS A 705 26.79 14.35 -29.10
N SER A 706 27.67 13.42 -29.45
CA SER A 706 27.29 12.22 -30.21
C SER A 706 26.47 11.25 -29.34
N ASP A 707 25.43 10.66 -29.94
CA ASP A 707 24.59 9.64 -29.29
C ASP A 707 25.39 8.38 -28.87
N GLU A 708 26.62 8.23 -29.37
CA GLU A 708 27.52 7.12 -29.06
C GLU A 708 28.09 7.18 -27.63
N TYR A 709 28.09 8.35 -27.00
CA TYR A 709 28.62 8.58 -25.65
C TYR A 709 27.52 8.75 -24.60
N VAL A 710 26.28 8.47 -24.97
CA VAL A 710 25.13 8.51 -24.06
C VAL A 710 25.25 7.37 -23.06
N LEU A 711 25.41 7.74 -21.80
CA LEU A 711 25.27 6.81 -20.70
C LEU A 711 23.80 6.73 -20.27
N PRO A 712 23.29 5.55 -19.89
CA PRO A 712 22.00 5.46 -19.21
C PRO A 712 21.92 6.46 -18.05
N LEU A 713 20.79 7.16 -17.91
CA LEU A 713 20.57 8.11 -16.81
C LEU A 713 20.80 7.45 -15.43
N MET A 714 20.62 6.12 -15.35
CA MET A 714 21.07 5.27 -14.25
C MET A 714 22.13 4.27 -14.74
N MET A 715 23.39 4.48 -14.35
CA MET A 715 24.49 3.55 -14.59
C MET A 715 24.63 2.58 -13.40
N ARG A 716 24.14 1.35 -13.54
CA ARG A 716 24.69 0.21 -12.78
C ARG A 716 25.67 -0.50 -13.70
N GLY A 717 26.88 -0.77 -13.24
CA GLY A 717 27.88 -1.51 -14.01
C GLY A 717 27.28 -2.83 -14.50
N SER A 718 27.43 -3.10 -15.80
CA SER A 718 26.97 -4.33 -16.43
C SER A 718 27.68 -5.56 -15.84
N LYS A 719 27.02 -6.71 -15.85
CA LYS A 719 27.72 -8.00 -15.91
C LYS A 719 28.38 -8.17 -17.27
#